data_AF-A0A935L927-F1
#
_entry.id   AF-A0A935L927-F1
#
_cell.length_a   1.000
_cell.length_b   1.000
_cell.length_c   1.000
_cell.angle_alpha   90.00
_cell.angle_beta   90.00
_cell.angle_gamma   90.00
#
_symmetry.space_group_name_H-M   'P 1'
#
loop_
_entity.id
_entity.type
_entity.pdbx_description
1 polymer ?
#
loop_
_entity_poly.entity_id
_entity_poly.type
_entity_poly.pdbx_seq_one_letter_code
_entity_poly.pdbx_strand_id
1 'polypeptide(L)'
;MNHYAFMRLRCLLFLALAITASRGEAILSGQAAISAELAPVCTLSASPAVIATGASTTLTAMCNPAASSYTWSSSDISQNSASGKVSPTAPTLYTVVGHNAAGSSSPASAAVYVCNTPPQQNYPGLVLGATAGNDQIASSIANDAIDGGVGVDTVVYSCNRSSFIVTKDQNTGRWTVSSAAEGLDTLSNIERIRFGDETLALDLSGNAGQVYRLYQAAFNRRPDNDGLRYWIGRMDNGTTLYDVTAGFVYSTEFQALYGSNPGNAEFLTRLYNNVLHRAPDPGGYAWWQEQLDSGKHSKITALTGFSESPENQAAVLGSILNGIDWYNDGYTPTVEPDEPIVPTVGPGEFKKATPLGTLSAADIASALNAAGSIPASVAPRYAVTNYRLEYLTTDGNGREVLASALVSVPVKPAGALSPVLGYQHGTITRDADAPSNHAQASEPTVVMASQGYIVLAADYVGYGSSKGLPHPYLMAAPSAAVVTDLLVAAKYWRQTSGIRDNKQLFLAGYSEGGYTTMAASRALNAANNTHSKSLVAVVPGGGPYQVYVTLDEIVKQIRDRNPFIGALITPGFLKYLSSATRDWVRSEIMKQMLGSDTDVAFDPTFLDNFLADDVNAMERLSNVHDWKPTVSMKLFHGRDDQLVSYRSSVATLQAMQARGTPGNVASLTDCNAQPADHLGCVAPYWYFLLDQLTTLAKDL
;
A
#
# COMPACT_ATOMS: atom_id res chain seq x y z
N MET A 1 -9.26 -26.45 -49.71
CA MET A 1 -7.92 -26.99 -49.43
C MET A 1 -7.72 -26.95 -47.91
N ASN A 2 -7.52 -28.00 -47.14
CA ASN A 2 -7.64 -29.45 -47.34
C ASN A 2 -7.80 -30.08 -45.95
N HIS A 3 -8.82 -30.91 -45.72
CA HIS A 3 -8.99 -31.73 -44.50
C HIS A 3 -7.74 -32.57 -44.19
N TYR A 4 -6.92 -32.86 -45.22
CA TYR A 4 -5.63 -33.53 -45.10
C TYR A 4 -4.50 -32.70 -44.43
N ALA A 5 -4.55 -31.35 -44.48
CA ALA A 5 -3.60 -30.50 -43.76
C ALA A 5 -3.94 -30.44 -42.25
N PHE A 6 -5.23 -30.43 -41.93
CA PHE A 6 -5.77 -30.44 -40.56
C PHE A 6 -5.44 -31.73 -39.80
N MET A 7 -5.44 -32.88 -40.50
CA MET A 7 -5.14 -34.19 -39.91
C MET A 7 -3.62 -34.45 -39.78
N ARG A 8 -2.80 -33.88 -40.68
CA ARG A 8 -1.32 -33.92 -40.56
C ARG A 8 -0.79 -33.01 -39.44
N LEU A 9 -1.42 -31.84 -39.22
CA LEU A 9 -1.08 -30.95 -38.12
C LEU A 9 -1.38 -31.58 -36.75
N ARG A 10 -2.51 -32.29 -36.64
CA ARG A 10 -2.87 -33.10 -35.46
C ARG A 10 -1.87 -34.22 -35.15
N CYS A 11 -1.38 -34.93 -36.16
CA CYS A 11 -0.35 -35.98 -35.98
C CYS A 11 1.05 -35.43 -35.66
N LEU A 12 1.41 -34.25 -36.20
CA LEU A 12 2.72 -33.62 -35.96
C LEU A 12 2.81 -32.95 -34.58
N LEU A 13 1.71 -32.38 -34.04
CA LEU A 13 1.67 -31.85 -32.68
C LEU A 13 1.71 -32.97 -31.62
N PHE A 14 1.03 -34.10 -31.85
CA PHE A 14 1.03 -35.24 -30.93
C PHE A 14 2.39 -35.94 -30.80
N LEU A 15 3.24 -35.88 -31.83
CA LEU A 15 4.57 -36.50 -31.83
C LEU A 15 5.67 -35.59 -31.25
N ALA A 16 5.48 -34.27 -31.28
CA ALA A 16 6.46 -33.28 -30.81
C ALA A 16 6.46 -33.09 -29.28
N LEU A 17 5.48 -33.68 -28.58
CA LEU A 17 5.24 -33.50 -27.14
C LEU A 17 5.60 -34.69 -26.27
N ALA A 18 6.22 -35.72 -26.85
CA ALA A 18 6.59 -36.95 -26.16
C ALA A 18 8.12 -37.12 -25.94
N ILE A 19 8.96 -36.13 -26.25
CA ILE A 19 10.42 -36.30 -26.12
C ILE A 19 11.08 -35.03 -25.60
N THR A 20 11.47 -35.00 -24.33
CA THR A 20 12.70 -34.30 -23.92
C THR A 20 13.31 -34.91 -22.65
N ALA A 21 14.53 -35.45 -22.81
CA ALA A 21 15.56 -35.53 -21.78
C ALA A 21 16.94 -35.33 -22.43
N SER A 22 17.78 -34.50 -21.78
CA SER A 22 19.26 -34.47 -21.78
C SER A 22 19.94 -33.16 -22.21
N ARG A 23 21.08 -32.94 -21.54
CA ARG A 23 21.84 -31.72 -21.18
C ARG A 23 22.80 -31.18 -22.25
N GLY A 24 23.37 -29.98 -22.02
CA GLY A 24 24.65 -29.54 -22.60
C GLY A 24 25.06 -28.10 -22.22
N GLU A 25 26.31 -27.90 -21.78
CA GLU A 25 26.90 -26.78 -21.00
C GLU A 25 27.53 -25.57 -21.75
N ALA A 26 27.67 -24.46 -20.97
CA ALA A 26 28.78 -23.49 -20.78
C ALA A 26 29.18 -22.40 -21.83
N ILE A 27 29.53 -21.19 -21.32
CA ILE A 27 30.91 -20.59 -21.23
C ILE A 27 30.93 -19.02 -21.04
N LEU A 28 31.86 -18.57 -20.15
CA LEU A 28 32.65 -17.30 -20.05
C LEU A 28 32.23 -16.08 -19.17
N SER A 29 33.23 -15.65 -18.39
CA SER A 29 33.34 -14.54 -17.43
C SER A 29 34.24 -13.39 -17.93
N GLY A 30 34.07 -12.15 -17.42
CA GLY A 30 35.03 -11.04 -17.65
C GLY A 30 34.96 -9.85 -16.67
N GLN A 31 36.07 -9.65 -15.94
CA GLN A 31 36.83 -8.44 -15.50
C GLN A 31 36.22 -7.16 -14.88
N ALA A 32 37.04 -6.55 -14.01
CA ALA A 32 36.81 -5.41 -13.10
C ALA A 32 37.27 -4.03 -13.61
N ALA A 33 36.76 -2.94 -13.00
CA ALA A 33 37.03 -1.53 -13.34
C ALA A 33 37.70 -0.72 -12.20
N ILE A 34 38.39 0.38 -12.55
CA ILE A 34 39.12 1.33 -11.68
C ILE A 34 38.36 2.68 -11.62
N SER A 35 38.28 3.36 -10.46
CA SER A 35 37.51 4.62 -10.25
C SER A 35 38.40 5.85 -9.94
N ALA A 36 37.97 7.06 -10.36
CA ALA A 36 38.59 8.36 -10.05
C ALA A 36 37.75 9.16 -9.02
N GLU A 37 38.39 9.96 -8.16
CA GLU A 37 37.79 10.66 -7.00
C GLU A 37 37.14 12.02 -7.39
N LEU A 38 36.00 12.38 -6.77
CA LEU A 38 35.16 13.55 -7.09
C LEU A 38 35.20 14.64 -5.99
N ALA A 39 34.83 15.88 -6.32
CA ALA A 39 34.67 16.98 -5.36
C ALA A 39 33.44 16.75 -4.45
N PRO A 40 33.42 17.27 -3.20
CA PRO A 40 32.37 16.99 -2.24
C PRO A 40 31.07 17.72 -2.59
N VAL A 41 29.93 17.07 -2.40
CA VAL A 41 28.61 17.73 -2.33
C VAL A 41 28.18 17.75 -0.88
N CYS A 42 27.99 18.96 -0.33
CA CYS A 42 27.69 19.16 1.08
C CYS A 42 26.25 19.56 1.32
N THR A 43 25.71 19.13 2.46
CA THR A 43 24.44 19.57 3.04
C THR A 43 24.72 20.15 4.43
N LEU A 44 23.91 21.11 4.87
CA LEU A 44 24.04 21.76 6.17
C LEU A 44 22.72 21.64 6.94
N SER A 45 22.80 21.26 8.21
CA SER A 45 21.65 21.23 9.13
C SER A 45 21.97 21.94 10.44
N ALA A 46 20.93 22.44 11.11
CA ALA A 46 20.98 23.00 12.45
C ALA A 46 20.14 22.15 13.41
N SER A 47 20.67 21.84 14.59
CA SER A 47 19.96 21.04 15.59
C SER A 47 20.16 21.60 17.02
N PRO A 48 19.09 22.13 17.66
CA PRO A 48 17.78 22.41 17.07
C PRO A 48 17.84 23.60 16.10
N ALA A 49 17.09 23.59 15.00
CA ALA A 49 17.03 24.73 14.06
C ALA A 49 16.31 25.96 14.65
N VAL A 50 15.66 25.80 15.80
CA VAL A 50 14.85 26.80 16.49
C VAL A 50 15.35 26.90 17.93
N ILE A 51 15.65 28.12 18.37
CA ILE A 51 16.19 28.39 19.70
C ILE A 51 15.50 29.60 20.34
N ALA A 52 15.52 29.66 21.68
CA ALA A 52 15.19 30.89 22.38
C ALA A 52 16.37 31.88 22.33
N THR A 53 16.11 33.18 22.49
CA THR A 53 17.17 34.21 22.56
C THR A 53 18.22 33.85 23.60
N GLY A 54 19.48 33.72 23.16
CA GLY A 54 20.63 33.38 24.02
C GLY A 54 20.87 31.89 24.21
N ALA A 55 20.06 31.00 23.64
CA ALA A 55 20.36 29.57 23.56
C ALA A 55 21.33 29.27 22.40
N SER A 56 21.84 28.04 22.34
CA SER A 56 22.81 27.60 21.32
C SER A 56 22.23 26.46 20.48
N THR A 57 22.58 26.41 19.20
CA THR A 57 22.33 25.29 18.28
C THR A 57 23.63 24.74 17.73
N THR A 58 23.61 23.46 17.31
CA THR A 58 24.75 22.83 16.64
C THR A 58 24.49 22.78 15.14
N LEU A 59 25.39 23.38 14.35
CA LEU A 59 25.42 23.25 12.91
C LEU A 59 26.27 22.04 12.51
N THR A 60 25.79 21.23 11.56
CA THR A 60 26.50 20.04 11.06
C THR A 60 26.49 19.99 9.54
N ALA A 61 27.68 19.94 8.95
CA ALA A 61 27.91 19.73 7.52
C ALA A 61 28.11 18.24 7.23
N MET A 62 27.41 17.71 6.22
CA MET A 62 27.61 16.35 5.72
C MET A 62 27.98 16.41 4.23
N CYS A 63 29.15 15.88 3.88
CA CYS A 63 29.69 15.95 2.52
C CYS A 63 29.97 14.55 1.95
N ASN A 64 29.61 14.32 0.68
CA ASN A 64 29.95 13.11 -0.05
C ASN A 64 30.53 13.44 -1.44
N PRO A 65 31.73 12.92 -1.81
CA PRO A 65 32.72 12.29 -0.93
C PRO A 65 33.15 13.21 0.22
N ALA A 66 33.80 12.65 1.25
CA ALA A 66 34.10 13.38 2.47
C ALA A 66 34.97 14.63 2.22
N ALA A 67 34.63 15.74 2.88
CA ALA A 67 35.46 16.93 2.90
C ALA A 67 36.57 16.80 3.96
N SER A 68 37.78 17.25 3.63
CA SER A 68 38.92 17.32 4.54
C SER A 68 39.01 18.66 5.30
N SER A 69 38.32 19.70 4.82
CA SER A 69 38.21 21.00 5.49
C SER A 69 36.93 21.73 5.09
N TYR A 70 36.57 22.77 5.85
CA TYR A 70 35.32 23.51 5.73
C TYR A 70 35.58 25.02 5.74
N THR A 71 34.72 25.79 5.08
CA THR A 71 34.65 27.25 5.18
C THR A 71 33.27 27.65 5.70
N TRP A 72 33.17 28.01 6.97
CA TRP A 72 31.94 28.41 7.66
C TRP A 72 31.69 29.93 7.61
N SER A 73 30.41 30.34 7.53
CA SER A 73 30.02 31.76 7.68
C SER A 73 30.09 32.27 9.12
N SER A 74 30.13 31.36 10.10
CA SER A 74 30.32 31.70 11.51
C SER A 74 31.79 31.55 11.92
N SER A 75 32.32 32.55 12.64
CA SER A 75 33.64 32.48 13.27
C SER A 75 33.68 31.54 14.49
N ASP A 76 32.53 31.14 15.01
CA ASP A 76 32.44 30.29 16.21
C ASP A 76 32.73 28.81 15.91
N ILE A 77 32.81 28.44 14.62
CA ILE A 77 33.03 27.06 14.17
C ILE A 77 34.44 26.93 13.58
N SER A 78 35.18 25.94 14.05
CA SER A 78 36.51 25.60 13.51
C SER A 78 36.42 25.14 12.05
N GLN A 79 37.29 25.68 11.20
CA GLN A 79 37.36 25.34 9.76
C GLN A 79 37.80 23.89 9.48
N ASN A 80 38.31 23.18 10.49
CA ASN A 80 38.63 21.75 10.39
C ASN A 80 37.51 20.85 10.96
N SER A 81 36.39 21.43 11.38
CA SER A 81 35.28 20.69 11.96
C SER A 81 34.09 20.68 11.03
N ALA A 82 33.53 19.49 10.83
CA ALA A 82 32.25 19.30 10.14
C ALA A 82 31.05 19.77 10.99
N SER A 83 31.27 20.18 12.24
CA SER A 83 30.19 20.69 13.11
C SER A 83 30.68 21.72 14.12
N GLY A 84 29.78 22.57 14.61
CA GLY A 84 30.08 23.52 15.69
C GLY A 84 28.84 24.20 16.24
N LYS A 85 28.98 24.79 17.43
CA LYS A 85 27.87 25.46 18.12
C LYS A 85 27.86 26.95 17.80
N VAL A 86 26.67 27.49 17.58
CA VAL A 86 26.39 28.92 17.41
C VAL A 86 25.25 29.34 18.32
N SER A 87 25.27 30.58 18.80
CA SER A 87 24.23 31.12 19.69
C SER A 87 23.68 32.45 19.16
N PRO A 88 23.03 32.46 17.99
CA PRO A 88 22.53 33.71 17.42
C PRO A 88 21.45 34.32 18.30
N THR A 89 21.42 35.66 18.36
CA THR A 89 20.43 36.45 19.09
C THR A 89 19.33 37.01 18.19
N ALA A 90 19.34 36.68 16.90
CA ALA A 90 18.34 37.00 15.89
C ALA A 90 18.33 35.90 14.81
N PRO A 91 17.25 35.73 14.02
CA PRO A 91 17.21 34.75 12.95
C PRO A 91 18.40 34.93 12.00
N THR A 92 19.18 33.88 11.80
CA THR A 92 20.47 33.96 11.08
C THR A 92 20.59 32.82 10.08
N LEU A 93 20.96 33.15 8.83
CA LEU A 93 21.30 32.17 7.80
C LEU A 93 22.80 31.85 7.86
N TYR A 94 23.14 30.58 8.10
CA TYR A 94 24.52 30.11 8.08
C TYR A 94 24.83 29.37 6.78
N THR A 95 26.07 29.46 6.32
CA THR A 95 26.55 28.75 5.13
C THR A 95 27.86 28.01 5.40
N VAL A 96 28.09 26.90 4.70
CA VAL A 96 29.33 26.14 4.73
C VAL A 96 29.74 25.66 3.32
N VAL A 97 31.03 25.69 3.02
CA VAL A 97 31.63 25.05 1.85
C VAL A 97 32.58 23.95 2.32
N GLY A 98 32.47 22.74 1.79
CA GLY A 98 33.41 21.65 2.06
C GLY A 98 34.48 21.54 0.97
N HIS A 99 35.69 21.15 1.35
CA HIS A 99 36.83 21.03 0.45
C HIS A 99 37.48 19.65 0.58
N ASN A 100 37.86 19.03 -0.55
CA ASN A 100 38.74 17.85 -0.58
C ASN A 100 39.83 18.02 -1.67
N ALA A 101 40.63 16.97 -1.92
CA ALA A 101 41.70 17.02 -2.91
C ALA A 101 41.20 17.24 -4.35
N ALA A 102 39.95 16.87 -4.66
CA ALA A 102 39.34 17.01 -5.98
C ALA A 102 38.64 18.37 -6.18
N GLY A 103 38.35 19.13 -5.12
CA GLY A 103 37.76 20.48 -5.23
C GLY A 103 36.90 20.92 -4.05
N SER A 104 36.07 21.94 -4.27
CA SER A 104 35.18 22.53 -3.28
C SER A 104 33.71 22.31 -3.65
N SER A 105 32.84 22.20 -2.65
CA SER A 105 31.39 22.16 -2.85
C SER A 105 30.82 23.53 -3.25
N SER A 106 29.58 23.55 -3.73
CA SER A 106 28.77 24.78 -3.64
C SER A 106 28.42 25.08 -2.17
N PRO A 107 28.15 26.34 -1.78
CA PRO A 107 27.73 26.67 -0.42
C PRO A 107 26.42 25.97 -0.05
N ALA A 108 26.44 25.21 1.05
CA ALA A 108 25.24 24.68 1.69
C ALA A 108 24.78 25.64 2.79
N SER A 109 23.48 25.83 2.97
CA SER A 109 22.92 26.80 3.91
C SER A 109 21.91 26.19 4.89
N ALA A 110 21.85 26.70 6.12
CA ALA A 110 20.80 26.42 7.08
C ALA A 110 20.43 27.68 7.87
N ALA A 111 19.13 27.92 8.04
CA ALA A 111 18.61 29.00 8.87
C ALA A 111 18.49 28.53 10.33
N VAL A 112 18.80 29.43 11.26
CA VAL A 112 18.53 29.27 12.69
C VAL A 112 17.53 30.34 13.11
N TYR A 113 16.38 29.93 13.62
CA TYR A 113 15.30 30.82 14.03
C TYR A 113 15.37 31.10 15.53
N VAL A 114 15.20 32.36 15.91
CA VAL A 114 15.25 32.80 17.31
C VAL A 114 13.88 33.35 17.72
N CYS A 115 13.08 32.53 18.39
CA CYS A 115 11.72 32.91 18.78
C CYS A 115 11.79 34.01 19.87
N ASN A 116 10.96 35.05 19.74
CA ASN A 116 10.88 36.26 20.58
C ASN A 116 11.88 37.39 20.27
N THR A 117 12.50 37.41 19.10
CA THR A 117 13.32 38.54 18.64
C THR A 117 12.52 39.44 17.71
N PRO A 118 12.63 40.79 17.78
CA PRO A 118 11.92 41.68 16.88
C PRO A 118 12.37 41.47 15.43
N PRO A 119 11.46 41.52 14.43
CA PRO A 119 11.86 41.35 13.05
C PRO A 119 12.67 42.57 12.62
N GLN A 120 13.78 42.35 11.93
CA GLN A 120 14.43 43.43 11.19
C GLN A 120 13.53 43.75 10.00
N GLN A 121 12.72 44.78 10.12
CA GLN A 121 11.75 45.16 9.09
C GLN A 121 12.43 45.44 7.75
N ASN A 122 11.81 44.95 6.67
CA ASN A 122 12.09 45.17 5.25
C ASN A 122 12.99 44.18 4.51
N TYR A 123 12.68 42.89 4.58
CA TYR A 123 13.04 41.97 3.48
C TYR A 123 11.92 41.98 2.44
N PRO A 124 12.20 42.22 1.14
CA PRO A 124 11.19 42.09 0.10
C PRO A 124 10.71 40.64 0.05
N GLY A 125 9.41 40.44 0.30
CA GLY A 125 8.77 39.13 0.31
C GLY A 125 8.74 38.46 -1.06
N LEU A 126 8.63 37.13 -1.05
CA LEU A 126 8.41 36.30 -2.23
C LEU A 126 6.91 36.09 -2.44
N VAL A 127 6.53 35.96 -3.72
CA VAL A 127 5.24 35.35 -4.10
C VAL A 127 5.52 33.89 -4.38
N LEU A 128 5.03 33.00 -3.51
CA LEU A 128 5.22 31.56 -3.61
C LEU A 128 3.92 30.91 -4.06
N GLY A 129 3.92 30.38 -5.29
CA GLY A 129 2.82 29.55 -5.80
C GLY A 129 3.22 28.08 -5.76
N ALA A 130 2.39 27.25 -5.15
CA ALA A 130 2.58 25.81 -5.09
C ALA A 130 1.91 25.10 -6.29
N THR A 131 1.96 23.76 -6.29
CA THR A 131 1.52 22.94 -7.41
C THR A 131 0.01 22.65 -7.33
N ALA A 132 -0.45 21.61 -8.04
CA ALA A 132 -1.83 21.13 -7.96
C ALA A 132 -1.97 19.88 -7.07
N GLY A 133 -0.93 19.55 -6.30
CA GLY A 133 -0.93 18.45 -5.33
C GLY A 133 -0.74 18.97 -3.91
N ASN A 134 -0.74 18.06 -2.93
CA ASN A 134 -0.57 18.42 -1.52
C ASN A 134 0.89 18.85 -1.25
N ASP A 135 1.12 20.14 -1.04
CA ASP A 135 2.45 20.72 -0.87
C ASP A 135 2.80 21.06 0.58
N GLN A 136 4.09 20.96 0.92
CA GLN A 136 4.65 21.49 2.16
C GLN A 136 5.55 22.67 1.83
N ILE A 137 5.14 23.86 2.27
CA ILE A 137 5.79 25.13 1.97
C ILE A 137 6.45 25.63 3.26
N ALA A 138 7.77 25.70 3.29
CA ALA A 138 8.48 26.32 4.41
C ALA A 138 8.32 27.84 4.34
N SER A 139 7.95 28.49 5.44
CA SER A 139 7.93 29.95 5.54
C SER A 139 9.36 30.52 5.55
N SER A 140 9.48 31.82 5.32
CA SER A 140 10.75 32.54 5.43
C SER A 140 10.71 33.61 6.53
N ILE A 141 11.79 34.36 6.68
CA ILE A 141 11.83 35.53 7.59
C ILE A 141 11.25 36.80 6.94
N ALA A 142 10.91 36.76 5.66
CA ALA A 142 10.35 37.88 4.91
C ALA A 142 8.82 37.92 5.08
N ASN A 143 8.18 38.94 4.48
CA ASN A 143 6.73 39.07 4.47
C ASN A 143 6.18 38.47 3.17
N ASP A 144 5.80 37.20 3.17
CA ASP A 144 5.51 36.46 1.95
C ASP A 144 4.02 36.47 1.57
N ALA A 145 3.75 36.31 0.29
CA ALA A 145 2.40 36.01 -0.22
C ALA A 145 2.41 34.57 -0.75
N ILE A 146 1.72 33.67 -0.03
CA ILE A 146 1.78 32.22 -0.27
C ILE A 146 0.41 31.75 -0.80
N ASP A 147 0.43 31.10 -1.96
CA ASP A 147 -0.71 30.45 -2.59
C ASP A 147 -0.44 28.95 -2.73
N GLY A 148 -1.21 28.12 -2.00
CA GLY A 148 -1.08 26.66 -2.06
C GLY A 148 -1.65 26.02 -3.33
N GLY A 149 -2.52 26.74 -4.07
CA GLY A 149 -3.12 26.17 -5.27
C GLY A 149 -4.22 25.16 -4.96
N VAL A 150 -4.12 23.96 -5.52
CA VAL A 150 -5.12 22.89 -5.37
C VAL A 150 -4.49 21.75 -4.58
N GLY A 151 -5.19 21.24 -3.58
CA GLY A 151 -4.69 20.14 -2.77
C GLY A 151 -5.05 20.35 -1.31
N VAL A 152 -4.35 19.63 -0.44
CA VAL A 152 -4.25 19.93 0.99
C VAL A 152 -2.85 20.46 1.23
N ASP A 153 -2.74 21.77 1.33
CA ASP A 153 -1.46 22.47 1.40
C ASP A 153 -1.12 22.89 2.82
N THR A 154 0.15 22.75 3.17
CA THR A 154 0.67 23.03 4.51
C THR A 154 1.78 24.06 4.47
N VAL A 155 1.57 25.20 5.13
CA VAL A 155 2.67 26.14 5.42
C VAL A 155 3.32 25.76 6.75
N VAL A 156 4.65 25.73 6.78
CA VAL A 156 5.45 25.26 7.91
C VAL A 156 6.25 26.42 8.47
N TYR A 157 5.90 26.80 9.70
CA TYR A 157 6.63 27.76 10.51
C TYR A 157 7.53 27.06 11.51
N SER A 158 8.63 27.71 11.84
CA SER A 158 9.67 27.14 12.70
C SER A 158 9.36 27.40 14.18
N CYS A 159 8.83 28.58 14.51
CA CYS A 159 8.46 28.92 15.88
C CYS A 159 7.13 28.27 16.32
N ASN A 160 6.96 28.17 17.63
CA ASN A 160 5.74 27.66 18.27
C ASN A 160 4.55 28.60 18.03
N ARG A 161 3.33 28.06 18.04
CA ARG A 161 2.07 28.81 17.79
C ARG A 161 1.96 30.08 18.61
N SER A 162 2.35 30.01 19.89
CA SER A 162 2.26 31.13 20.84
C SER A 162 3.04 32.37 20.41
N SER A 163 4.00 32.22 19.48
CA SER A 163 4.75 33.33 18.89
C SER A 163 4.01 34.03 17.75
N PHE A 164 2.87 33.50 17.30
CA PHE A 164 2.15 33.96 16.12
C PHE A 164 0.79 34.57 16.41
N ILE A 165 0.48 35.65 15.70
CA ILE A 165 -0.87 36.18 15.51
C ILE A 165 -1.37 35.67 14.15
N VAL A 166 -2.47 34.92 14.17
CA VAL A 166 -3.15 34.41 12.97
C VAL A 166 -4.51 35.08 12.89
N THR A 167 -4.79 35.78 11.78
CA THR A 167 -6.06 36.49 11.58
C THR A 167 -6.62 36.20 10.19
N LYS A 168 -7.95 36.08 10.10
CA LYS A 168 -8.65 35.95 8.82
C LYS A 168 -9.28 37.27 8.43
N ASP A 169 -8.98 37.77 7.23
CA ASP A 169 -9.72 38.87 6.64
C ASP A 169 -11.08 38.35 6.16
N GLN A 170 -12.16 38.86 6.76
CA GLN A 170 -13.53 38.44 6.46
C GLN A 170 -14.01 38.91 5.08
N ASN A 171 -13.39 39.94 4.49
CA ASN A 171 -13.79 40.46 3.18
C ASN A 171 -13.11 39.71 2.04
N THR A 172 -11.83 39.37 2.21
CA THR A 172 -11.03 38.70 1.18
C THR A 172 -10.91 37.20 1.38
N GLY A 173 -11.23 36.70 2.57
CA GLY A 173 -11.09 35.29 2.96
C GLY A 173 -9.64 34.85 3.20
N ARG A 174 -8.66 35.74 2.99
CA ARG A 174 -7.23 35.45 3.17
C ARG A 174 -6.85 35.41 4.64
N TRP A 175 -5.88 34.57 4.95
CA TRP A 175 -5.28 34.50 6.28
C TRP A 175 -4.01 35.34 6.31
N THR A 176 -3.74 35.97 7.44
CA THR A 176 -2.45 36.58 7.73
C THR A 176 -1.84 35.91 8.94
N VAL A 177 -0.58 35.49 8.82
CA VAL A 177 0.18 34.85 9.89
C VAL A 177 1.38 35.73 10.16
N SER A 178 1.54 36.18 11.41
CA SER A 178 2.63 37.09 11.74
C SER A 178 3.29 36.72 13.06
N SER A 179 4.61 36.78 13.10
CA SER A 179 5.38 36.71 14.34
C SER A 179 6.49 37.73 14.34
N ALA A 180 7.14 37.86 15.49
CA ALA A 180 8.34 38.68 15.58
C ALA A 180 9.54 38.04 14.83
N ALA A 181 9.59 36.71 14.70
CA ALA A 181 10.76 36.00 14.17
C ALA A 181 10.66 35.63 12.68
N GLU A 182 9.44 35.41 12.17
CA GLU A 182 9.15 34.85 10.84
C GLU A 182 8.15 35.73 10.07
N GLY A 183 8.35 37.06 10.13
CA GLY A 183 7.66 38.02 9.25
C GLY A 183 6.14 38.13 9.40
N LEU A 184 5.52 38.75 8.40
CA LEU A 184 4.07 38.85 8.20
C LEU A 184 3.71 38.26 6.83
N ASP A 185 3.08 37.10 6.83
CA ASP A 185 2.69 36.39 5.63
C ASP A 185 1.19 36.54 5.36
N THR A 186 0.83 36.52 4.08
CA THR A 186 -0.55 36.41 3.60
C THR A 186 -0.74 35.09 2.89
N LEU A 187 -1.72 34.29 3.33
CA LEU A 187 -1.98 32.94 2.84
C LEU A 187 -3.30 32.87 2.08
N SER A 188 -3.28 32.21 0.93
CA SER A 188 -4.45 31.81 0.12
C SER A 188 -4.34 30.34 -0.27
N ASN A 189 -5.48 29.64 -0.35
CA ASN A 189 -5.55 28.21 -0.69
C ASN A 189 -4.57 27.36 0.15
N ILE A 190 -4.57 27.60 1.47
CA ILE A 190 -3.79 26.81 2.44
C ILE A 190 -4.77 26.19 3.42
N GLU A 191 -4.69 24.88 3.59
CA GLU A 191 -5.56 24.12 4.49
C GLU A 191 -4.93 23.95 5.87
N ARG A 192 -3.59 23.98 5.98
CA ARG A 192 -2.87 23.70 7.23
C ARG A 192 -1.77 24.73 7.48
N ILE A 193 -1.65 25.17 8.74
CA ILE A 193 -0.46 25.85 9.24
C ILE A 193 0.19 24.96 10.30
N ARG A 194 1.41 24.50 10.05
CA ARG A 194 2.19 23.72 11.01
C ARG A 194 3.20 24.63 11.70
N PHE A 195 3.04 24.79 13.00
CA PHE A 195 4.00 25.46 13.89
C PHE A 195 4.96 24.43 14.51
N GLY A 196 5.91 24.90 15.31
CA GLY A 196 6.84 24.02 16.03
C GLY A 196 6.18 23.03 16.99
N ASP A 197 5.00 23.38 17.54
CA ASP A 197 4.31 22.65 18.61
C ASP A 197 2.84 22.30 18.34
N GLU A 198 2.24 22.74 17.23
CA GLU A 198 0.87 22.39 16.87
C GLU A 198 0.55 22.65 15.40
N THR A 199 -0.61 22.17 14.96
CA THR A 199 -1.13 22.46 13.62
C THR A 199 -2.50 23.11 13.73
N LEU A 200 -2.68 24.18 12.95
CA LEU A 200 -3.93 24.90 12.79
C LEU A 200 -4.53 24.55 11.42
N ALA A 201 -5.72 23.97 11.41
CA ALA A 201 -6.47 23.77 10.16
C ALA A 201 -7.36 24.96 9.81
N LEU A 202 -7.36 25.31 8.52
CA LEU A 202 -8.03 26.48 7.97
C LEU A 202 -9.23 26.12 7.07
N ASP A 203 -9.36 24.86 6.66
CA ASP A 203 -10.41 24.30 5.80
C ASP A 203 -11.71 24.04 6.57
N LEU A 204 -12.35 25.13 7.01
CA LEU A 204 -13.60 25.08 7.79
C LEU A 204 -14.77 24.44 7.03
N SER A 205 -14.71 24.43 5.70
CA SER A 205 -15.68 23.73 4.84
C SER A 205 -15.14 22.40 4.30
N GLY A 206 -13.83 22.14 4.44
CA GLY A 206 -13.16 20.93 3.99
C GLY A 206 -13.08 19.86 5.09
N ASN A 207 -12.05 19.02 5.02
CA ASN A 207 -11.90 17.84 5.86
C ASN A 207 -11.94 18.18 7.36
N ALA A 208 -11.22 19.22 7.81
CA ALA A 208 -11.21 19.57 9.24
C ALA A 208 -12.58 20.03 9.74
N GLY A 209 -13.24 20.89 8.98
CA GLY A 209 -14.60 21.34 9.30
C GLY A 209 -15.61 20.19 9.33
N GLN A 210 -15.53 19.27 8.38
CA GLN A 210 -16.40 18.10 8.29
C GLN A 210 -16.22 17.17 9.50
N VAL A 211 -14.98 16.86 9.89
CA VAL A 211 -14.70 16.04 11.08
C VAL A 211 -15.23 16.72 12.34
N TYR A 212 -15.00 18.03 12.50
CA TYR A 212 -15.47 18.78 13.67
C TYR A 212 -17.01 18.75 13.76
N ARG A 213 -17.69 19.01 12.64
CA ARG A 213 -19.17 18.94 12.57
C ARG A 213 -19.69 17.54 12.86
N LEU A 214 -18.99 16.51 12.43
CA LEU A 214 -19.38 15.13 12.69
C LEU A 214 -19.28 14.78 14.17
N TYR A 215 -18.24 15.22 14.89
CA TYR A 215 -18.18 15.08 16.35
C TYR A 215 -19.34 15.79 17.05
N GLN A 216 -19.66 17.02 16.63
CA GLN A 216 -20.79 17.75 17.17
C GLN A 216 -22.11 17.02 16.89
N ALA A 217 -22.31 16.53 15.67
CA ALA A 217 -23.53 15.84 15.27
C ALA A 217 -23.69 14.46 15.94
N ALA A 218 -22.63 13.65 15.93
CA ALA A 218 -22.67 12.30 16.46
C ALA A 218 -22.73 12.32 17.99
N PHE A 219 -21.89 13.12 18.65
CA PHE A 219 -21.65 13.00 20.09
C PHE A 219 -22.09 14.21 20.91
N ASN A 220 -22.55 15.29 20.26
CA ASN A 220 -22.92 16.55 20.92
C ASN A 220 -21.80 17.10 21.82
N ARG A 221 -20.55 17.05 21.32
CA ARG A 221 -19.38 17.58 22.02
C ARG A 221 -18.34 18.12 21.03
N ARG A 222 -17.45 18.97 21.54
CA ARG A 222 -16.20 19.33 20.86
C ARG A 222 -15.33 18.06 20.68
N PRO A 223 -14.70 17.87 19.51
CA PRO A 223 -13.69 16.82 19.33
C PRO A 223 -12.57 16.92 20.36
N ASP A 224 -12.06 15.78 20.80
CA ASP A 224 -10.74 15.71 21.40
C ASP A 224 -9.66 15.81 20.33
N ASN A 225 -8.48 16.33 20.68
CA ASN A 225 -7.43 16.63 19.70
C ASN A 225 -6.87 15.38 19.01
N ASP A 226 -6.77 14.25 19.73
CA ASP A 226 -6.25 13.00 19.17
C ASP A 226 -7.19 12.44 18.11
N GLY A 227 -8.48 12.36 18.41
CA GLY A 227 -9.50 11.95 17.47
C GLY A 227 -9.61 12.90 16.28
N LEU A 228 -9.51 14.21 16.51
CA LEU A 228 -9.54 15.22 15.45
C LEU A 228 -8.35 15.07 14.50
N ARG A 229 -7.12 15.00 15.03
CA ARG A 229 -5.89 14.75 14.26
C ARG A 229 -5.96 13.45 13.46
N TYR A 230 -6.44 12.37 14.09
CA TYR A 230 -6.58 11.08 13.45
C TYR A 230 -7.51 11.14 12.24
N TRP A 231 -8.73 11.64 12.42
CA TRP A 231 -9.74 11.64 11.36
C TRP A 231 -9.42 12.62 10.24
N ILE A 232 -8.89 13.80 10.56
CA ILE A 232 -8.45 14.76 9.55
C ILE A 232 -7.30 14.17 8.74
N GLY A 233 -6.30 13.58 9.40
CA GLY A 233 -5.21 12.90 8.71
C GLY A 233 -5.68 11.75 7.81
N ARG A 234 -6.74 11.03 8.19
CA ARG A 234 -7.35 9.99 7.33
C ARG A 234 -8.03 10.59 6.11
N MET A 235 -8.81 11.65 6.27
CA MET A 235 -9.52 12.31 5.17
C MET A 235 -8.57 13.05 4.23
N ASP A 236 -7.51 13.68 4.75
CA ASP A 236 -6.43 14.30 3.96
C ASP A 236 -5.67 13.26 3.11
N ASN A 237 -5.82 11.97 3.42
CA ASN A 237 -5.25 10.84 2.69
C ASN A 237 -6.33 9.98 1.98
N GLY A 238 -7.48 10.55 1.64
CA GLY A 238 -8.48 9.92 0.75
C GLY A 238 -9.57 9.10 1.42
N THR A 239 -9.62 9.01 2.76
CA THR A 239 -10.79 8.43 3.46
C THR A 239 -11.99 9.35 3.27
N THR A 240 -13.17 8.80 2.92
CA THR A 240 -14.36 9.63 2.69
C THR A 240 -15.04 10.01 4.01
N LEU A 241 -15.79 11.11 4.04
CA LEU A 241 -16.62 11.47 5.18
C LEU A 241 -17.64 10.36 5.53
N TYR A 242 -18.11 9.61 4.53
CA TYR A 242 -19.00 8.47 4.74
C TYR A 242 -18.31 7.38 5.58
N ASP A 243 -17.06 7.03 5.24
CA ASP A 243 -16.29 6.02 5.97
C ASP A 243 -15.98 6.46 7.40
N VAL A 244 -15.65 7.75 7.58
CA VAL A 244 -15.48 8.33 8.92
C VAL A 244 -16.79 8.27 9.71
N THR A 245 -17.91 8.66 9.09
CA THR A 245 -19.24 8.58 9.72
C THR A 245 -19.60 7.15 10.09
N ALA A 246 -19.28 6.17 9.24
CA ALA A 246 -19.44 4.77 9.54
C ALA A 246 -18.62 4.38 10.77
N GLY A 247 -17.36 4.80 10.83
CA GLY A 247 -16.50 4.61 12.00
C GLY A 247 -17.10 5.15 13.30
N PHE A 248 -17.75 6.32 13.23
CA PHE A 248 -18.46 6.89 14.37
C PHE A 248 -19.68 6.03 14.73
N VAL A 249 -20.56 5.71 13.78
CA VAL A 249 -21.79 4.93 14.02
C VAL A 249 -21.50 3.57 14.68
N TYR A 250 -20.38 2.93 14.31
CA TYR A 250 -19.98 1.65 14.86
C TYR A 250 -19.08 1.75 16.11
N SER A 251 -18.69 2.96 16.54
CA SER A 251 -17.90 3.16 17.76
C SER A 251 -18.68 2.80 19.02
N THR A 252 -17.94 2.45 20.08
CA THR A 252 -18.50 2.18 21.41
C THR A 252 -19.20 3.42 21.99
N GLU A 253 -18.65 4.62 21.76
CA GLU A 253 -19.24 5.90 22.17
C GLU A 253 -20.61 6.13 21.51
N PHE A 254 -20.72 5.89 20.19
CA PHE A 254 -21.99 6.03 19.49
C PHE A 254 -23.02 5.00 19.94
N GLN A 255 -22.62 3.74 20.09
CA GLN A 255 -23.52 2.69 20.57
C GLN A 255 -23.99 2.96 22.01
N ALA A 256 -23.18 3.59 22.86
CA ALA A 256 -23.62 4.02 24.19
C ALA A 256 -24.68 5.12 24.13
N LEU A 257 -24.56 6.06 23.19
CA LEU A 257 -25.47 7.20 23.04
C LEU A 257 -26.74 6.91 22.25
N TYR A 258 -26.68 6.02 21.27
CA TYR A 258 -27.80 5.71 20.35
C TYR A 258 -28.30 4.27 20.45
N GLY A 259 -27.61 3.39 21.18
CA GLY A 259 -27.89 1.96 21.24
C GLY A 259 -27.13 1.15 20.17
N SER A 260 -26.96 -0.15 20.40
CA SER A 260 -26.22 -1.05 19.50
C SER A 260 -26.93 -1.27 18.15
N ASN A 261 -28.26 -1.11 18.10
CA ASN A 261 -29.06 -1.13 16.88
C ASN A 261 -30.42 -0.42 17.10
N PRO A 262 -30.45 0.92 17.21
CA PRO A 262 -31.71 1.64 17.43
C PRO A 262 -32.69 1.43 16.27
N GLY A 263 -33.99 1.45 16.54
CA GLY A 263 -34.99 1.57 15.48
C GLY A 263 -34.82 2.89 14.71
N ASN A 264 -35.25 2.95 13.45
CA ASN A 264 -35.08 4.16 12.61
C ASN A 264 -35.73 5.40 13.23
N ALA A 265 -36.94 5.25 13.79
CA ALA A 265 -37.65 6.34 14.46
C ALA A 265 -36.90 6.88 15.70
N GLU A 266 -36.31 5.99 16.50
CA GLU A 266 -35.53 6.36 17.68
C GLU A 266 -34.23 7.05 17.28
N PHE A 267 -33.54 6.50 16.29
CA PHE A 267 -32.31 7.06 15.73
C PHE A 267 -32.53 8.49 15.22
N LEU A 268 -33.55 8.73 14.41
CA LEU A 268 -33.87 10.06 13.88
C LEU A 268 -34.23 11.04 14.99
N THR A 269 -35.02 10.62 15.97
CA THR A 269 -35.37 11.47 17.11
C THR A 269 -34.13 11.90 17.88
N ARG A 270 -33.18 10.99 18.11
CA ARG A 270 -31.89 11.30 18.75
C ARG A 270 -31.06 12.25 17.90
N LEU A 271 -31.00 12.08 16.57
CA LEU A 271 -30.29 13.02 15.69
C LEU A 271 -30.86 14.44 15.77
N TYR A 272 -32.19 14.62 15.67
CA TYR A 272 -32.79 15.94 15.79
C TYR A 272 -32.48 16.62 17.13
N ASN A 273 -32.56 15.88 18.24
CA ASN A 273 -32.28 16.41 19.56
C ASN A 273 -30.79 16.71 19.81
N ASN A 274 -29.91 15.81 19.36
CA ASN A 274 -28.47 15.88 19.64
C ASN A 274 -27.72 16.78 18.66
N VAL A 275 -28.13 16.80 17.38
CA VAL A 275 -27.48 17.57 16.31
C VAL A 275 -28.08 18.97 16.20
N LEU A 276 -29.43 19.06 16.16
CA LEU A 276 -30.13 20.31 15.85
C LEU A 276 -30.73 20.99 17.08
N HIS A 277 -30.65 20.34 18.25
CA HIS A 277 -31.19 20.86 19.51
C HIS A 277 -32.66 21.31 19.43
N ARG A 278 -33.45 20.64 18.59
CA ARG A 278 -34.88 20.90 18.41
C ARG A 278 -35.67 19.63 18.15
N ALA A 279 -36.98 19.71 18.33
CA ALA A 279 -37.89 18.65 17.93
C ALA A 279 -37.85 18.45 16.40
N PRO A 280 -38.08 17.20 15.92
CA PRO A 280 -38.17 16.93 14.50
C PRO A 280 -39.27 17.77 13.83
N ASP A 281 -38.96 18.35 12.68
CA ASP A 281 -40.01 18.93 11.85
C ASP A 281 -40.80 17.78 11.18
N PRO A 282 -42.14 17.85 11.11
CA PRO A 282 -42.94 16.71 10.66
C PRO A 282 -42.62 16.22 9.24
N GLY A 283 -42.28 17.14 8.33
CA GLY A 283 -42.00 16.83 6.93
C GLY A 283 -40.65 16.14 6.74
N GLY A 284 -39.57 16.72 7.28
CA GLY A 284 -38.23 16.18 7.20
C GLY A 284 -38.09 14.86 7.95
N TYR A 285 -38.73 14.72 9.12
CA TYR A 285 -38.76 13.48 9.86
C TYR A 285 -39.44 12.36 9.07
N ALA A 286 -40.62 12.62 8.50
CA ALA A 286 -41.34 11.64 7.69
C ALA A 286 -40.55 11.21 6.46
N TRP A 287 -39.89 12.15 5.78
CA TRP A 287 -39.06 11.84 4.62
C TRP A 287 -37.87 10.95 4.99
N TRP A 288 -37.10 11.32 6.02
CA TRP A 288 -35.95 10.52 6.48
C TRP A 288 -36.38 9.14 6.97
N GLN A 289 -37.50 9.06 7.68
CA GLN A 289 -38.04 7.79 8.15
C GLN A 289 -38.40 6.89 6.96
N GLU A 290 -39.08 7.41 5.95
CA GLU A 290 -39.36 6.67 4.71
C GLU A 290 -38.07 6.19 4.05
N GLN A 291 -37.05 7.06 3.93
CA GLN A 291 -35.77 6.68 3.30
C GLN A 291 -35.06 5.55 4.03
N LEU A 292 -35.07 5.57 5.36
CA LEU A 292 -34.45 4.54 6.19
C LEU A 292 -35.28 3.24 6.18
N ASP A 293 -36.62 3.34 6.28
CA ASP A 293 -37.53 2.19 6.30
C ASP A 293 -37.58 1.48 4.94
N SER A 294 -37.47 2.22 3.84
CA SER A 294 -37.39 1.66 2.49
C SER A 294 -35.98 1.15 2.13
N GLY A 295 -34.99 1.32 3.01
CA GLY A 295 -33.59 0.95 2.76
C GLY A 295 -32.88 1.76 1.66
N LYS A 296 -33.45 2.89 1.22
CA LYS A 296 -32.84 3.77 0.19
C LYS A 296 -31.63 4.52 0.74
N HIS A 297 -31.65 4.83 2.04
CA HIS A 297 -30.53 5.43 2.74
C HIS A 297 -30.20 4.65 4.01
N SER A 298 -28.92 4.66 4.37
CA SER A 298 -28.44 4.09 5.63
C SER A 298 -28.46 5.13 6.75
N LYS A 299 -28.41 4.67 8.01
CA LYS A 299 -28.20 5.54 9.17
C LYS A 299 -26.91 6.35 9.08
N ILE A 300 -25.87 5.79 8.44
CA ILE A 300 -24.61 6.49 8.14
C ILE A 300 -24.91 7.68 7.22
N THR A 301 -25.65 7.45 6.13
CA THR A 301 -26.02 8.52 5.19
C THR A 301 -26.86 9.62 5.86
N ALA A 302 -27.79 9.22 6.74
CA ALA A 302 -28.58 10.17 7.51
C ALA A 302 -27.69 11.01 8.44
N LEU A 303 -26.82 10.40 9.24
CA LEU A 303 -25.90 11.14 10.12
C LEU A 303 -24.96 12.07 9.34
N THR A 304 -24.39 11.61 8.23
CA THR A 304 -23.57 12.46 7.34
C THR A 304 -24.37 13.66 6.84
N GLY A 305 -25.63 13.45 6.41
CA GLY A 305 -26.52 14.52 5.94
C GLY A 305 -26.89 15.53 7.04
N PHE A 306 -27.12 15.07 8.28
CA PHE A 306 -27.36 15.95 9.42
C PHE A 306 -26.11 16.74 9.81
N SER A 307 -24.94 16.08 9.85
CA SER A 307 -23.63 16.72 10.11
C SER A 307 -23.37 17.87 9.14
N GLU A 308 -23.63 17.63 7.85
CA GLU A 308 -23.35 18.60 6.79
C GLU A 308 -24.55 19.48 6.43
N SER A 309 -25.63 19.44 7.21
CA SER A 309 -26.78 20.31 6.99
C SER A 309 -26.41 21.79 7.18
N PRO A 310 -27.01 22.73 6.42
CA PRO A 310 -26.76 24.16 6.60
C PRO A 310 -27.00 24.64 8.04
N GLU A 311 -27.95 24.02 8.73
CA GLU A 311 -28.28 24.30 10.14
C GLU A 311 -27.12 23.93 11.08
N ASN A 312 -26.57 22.72 10.97
CA ASN A 312 -25.42 22.30 11.79
C ASN A 312 -24.13 23.06 11.43
N GLN A 313 -23.92 23.34 10.14
CA GLN A 313 -22.80 24.19 9.71
C GLN A 313 -22.85 25.57 10.36
N ALA A 314 -24.02 26.21 10.38
CA ALA A 314 -24.22 27.50 11.04
C ALA A 314 -24.03 27.41 12.56
N ALA A 315 -24.51 26.33 13.20
CA ALA A 315 -24.35 26.11 14.64
C ALA A 315 -22.87 25.96 15.05
N VAL A 316 -22.06 25.30 14.22
CA VAL A 316 -20.63 25.04 14.51
C VAL A 316 -19.73 26.20 14.12
N LEU A 317 -20.10 27.02 13.12
CA LEU A 317 -19.23 28.04 12.53
C LEU A 317 -18.56 28.95 13.56
N GLY A 318 -19.29 29.39 14.59
CA GLY A 318 -18.75 30.25 15.64
C GLY A 318 -17.62 29.61 16.45
N SER A 319 -17.59 28.28 16.55
CA SER A 319 -16.55 27.54 17.29
C SER A 319 -15.27 27.33 16.48
N ILE A 320 -15.34 27.41 15.16
CA ILE A 320 -14.23 27.09 14.25
C ILE A 320 -13.77 28.27 13.40
N LEU A 321 -14.39 29.45 13.55
CA LEU A 321 -14.16 30.62 12.68
C LEU A 321 -12.70 31.07 12.62
N ASN A 322 -11.94 30.87 13.70
CA ASN A 322 -10.53 31.24 13.82
C ASN A 322 -9.56 30.10 13.47
N GLY A 323 -10.07 29.06 12.81
CA GLY A 323 -9.33 27.82 12.56
C GLY A 323 -9.61 26.77 13.63
N ILE A 324 -9.15 25.56 13.36
CA ILE A 324 -9.33 24.39 14.22
C ILE A 324 -7.95 23.97 14.72
N ASP A 325 -7.63 24.29 15.97
CA ASP A 325 -6.37 23.88 16.61
C ASP A 325 -6.43 22.37 16.96
N TRP A 326 -5.36 21.64 16.67
CA TRP A 326 -5.06 20.40 17.38
C TRP A 326 -3.58 20.37 17.83
N TYR A 327 -3.36 20.12 19.12
CA TYR A 327 -2.04 20.17 19.75
C TYR A 327 -1.09 19.09 19.22
N ASN A 328 0.20 19.43 19.17
CA ASN A 328 1.33 18.52 19.11
C ASN A 328 2.10 18.66 20.45
N ASP A 329 1.42 18.40 21.57
CA ASP A 329 1.90 18.59 22.95
C ASP A 329 3.01 17.62 23.39
N GLY A 330 3.69 16.97 22.45
CA GLY A 330 4.62 15.88 22.75
C GLY A 330 3.94 14.64 23.33
N TYR A 331 2.60 14.61 23.44
CA TYR A 331 1.85 13.39 23.65
C TYR A 331 1.92 12.57 22.37
N THR A 332 2.82 11.60 22.37
CA THR A 332 2.66 10.42 21.52
C THR A 332 1.55 9.60 22.16
N PRO A 333 0.40 9.38 21.49
CA PRO A 333 -0.55 8.41 21.97
C PRO A 333 0.21 7.10 22.15
N THR A 334 0.34 6.64 23.40
CA THR A 334 0.95 5.34 23.68
C THR A 334 0.11 4.21 23.08
N VAL A 335 -1.14 4.51 22.71
CA VAL A 335 -2.07 3.67 21.97
C VAL A 335 -2.72 4.55 20.91
N GLU A 336 -2.39 4.34 19.63
CA GLU A 336 -3.20 4.86 18.53
C GLU A 336 -4.63 4.30 18.72
N PRO A 337 -5.69 5.13 18.73
CA PRO A 337 -7.04 4.62 18.90
C PRO A 337 -7.32 3.52 17.87
N ASP A 338 -7.93 2.42 18.33
CA ASP A 338 -8.27 1.31 17.44
C ASP A 338 -9.16 1.83 16.30
N GLU A 339 -8.76 1.57 15.06
CA GLU A 339 -9.54 1.95 13.89
C GLU A 339 -10.94 1.33 14.02
N PRO A 340 -12.02 2.13 13.96
CA PRO A 340 -13.34 1.61 14.22
C PRO A 340 -13.71 0.53 13.23
N ILE A 341 -14.46 -0.45 13.72
CA ILE A 341 -14.82 -1.64 12.97
C ILE A 341 -15.97 -1.26 12.02
N VAL A 342 -15.65 -1.08 10.74
CA VAL A 342 -16.63 -0.76 9.72
C VAL A 342 -16.93 -2.01 8.88
N PRO A 343 -18.17 -2.52 8.85
CA PRO A 343 -18.56 -3.57 7.92
C PRO A 343 -18.55 -3.03 6.49
N THR A 344 -17.95 -3.79 5.58
CA THR A 344 -17.97 -3.52 4.15
C THR A 344 -19.19 -4.20 3.52
N VAL A 345 -19.83 -3.55 2.55
CA VAL A 345 -20.92 -4.13 1.74
C VAL A 345 -20.43 -4.29 0.31
N GLY A 346 -20.62 -5.47 -0.29
CA GLY A 346 -20.10 -5.81 -1.60
C GLY A 346 -18.68 -6.39 -1.56
N PRO A 347 -17.81 -6.17 -2.56
CA PRO A 347 -16.42 -6.68 -2.55
C PRO A 347 -15.69 -6.31 -1.25
N GLY A 348 -15.10 -7.30 -0.57
CA GLY A 348 -14.50 -7.18 0.76
C GLY A 348 -15.46 -7.43 1.93
N GLU A 349 -16.75 -7.68 1.67
CA GLU A 349 -17.71 -8.03 2.71
C GLU A 349 -17.43 -9.42 3.28
N PHE A 350 -17.17 -9.46 4.58
CA PHE A 350 -17.09 -10.71 5.34
C PHE A 350 -18.46 -11.37 5.44
N LYS A 351 -18.55 -12.67 5.12
CA LYS A 351 -19.78 -13.45 5.25
C LYS A 351 -19.73 -14.42 6.41
N LYS A 352 -18.67 -15.22 6.51
CA LYS A 352 -18.58 -16.28 7.53
C LYS A 352 -17.13 -16.70 7.79
N ALA A 353 -16.87 -17.13 9.02
CA ALA A 353 -15.65 -17.84 9.40
C ALA A 353 -16.02 -19.21 9.97
N THR A 354 -15.47 -20.28 9.41
CA THR A 354 -15.68 -21.65 9.89
C THR A 354 -14.36 -22.21 10.44
N PRO A 355 -14.28 -22.63 11.71
CA PRO A 355 -13.07 -23.25 12.25
C PRO A 355 -12.73 -24.55 11.52
N LEU A 356 -11.45 -24.73 11.19
CA LEU A 356 -10.88 -25.94 10.57
C LEU A 356 -10.02 -26.76 11.54
N GLY A 357 -9.88 -26.32 12.79
CA GLY A 357 -9.13 -26.99 13.85
C GLY A 357 -7.80 -26.30 14.17
N THR A 358 -7.11 -26.84 15.19
CA THR A 358 -5.83 -26.34 15.68
C THR A 358 -4.76 -27.41 15.49
N LEU A 359 -3.64 -27.05 14.89
CA LEU A 359 -2.47 -27.90 14.71
C LEU A 359 -1.40 -27.52 15.73
N SER A 360 -0.84 -28.51 16.44
CA SER A 360 0.19 -28.25 17.44
C SER A 360 1.54 -27.92 16.77
N ALA A 361 2.38 -27.15 17.45
CA ALA A 361 3.75 -26.88 16.98
C ALA A 361 4.55 -28.19 16.76
N ALA A 362 4.27 -29.22 17.56
CA ALA A 362 4.90 -30.53 17.43
C ALA A 362 4.44 -31.28 16.17
N ASP A 363 3.16 -31.24 15.82
CA ASP A 363 2.64 -31.86 14.60
C ASP A 363 3.19 -31.16 13.36
N ILE A 364 3.27 -29.82 13.39
CA ILE A 364 3.90 -29.01 12.34
C ILE A 364 5.38 -29.40 12.20
N ALA A 365 6.12 -29.49 13.30
CA ALA A 365 7.53 -29.89 13.27
C ALA A 365 7.71 -31.31 12.72
N SER A 366 6.82 -32.24 13.12
CA SER A 366 6.83 -33.62 12.63
C SER A 366 6.55 -33.69 11.13
N ALA A 367 5.56 -32.96 10.64
CA ALA A 367 5.23 -32.89 9.22
C ALA A 367 6.36 -32.30 8.38
N LEU A 368 7.01 -31.23 8.86
CA LEU A 368 8.16 -30.63 8.18
C LEU A 368 9.35 -31.61 8.08
N ASN A 369 9.64 -32.32 9.16
CA ASN A 369 10.68 -33.36 9.18
C ASN A 369 10.35 -34.50 8.21
N ALA A 370 9.09 -34.92 8.12
CA ALA A 370 8.66 -35.99 7.23
C ALA A 370 8.67 -35.58 5.75
N ALA A 371 8.33 -34.32 5.44
CA ALA A 371 8.28 -33.82 4.08
C ALA A 371 9.66 -33.69 3.42
N GLY A 372 10.74 -33.61 4.19
CA GLY A 372 12.12 -33.48 3.68
C GLY A 372 12.36 -32.24 2.80
N SER A 373 11.41 -31.30 2.77
CA SER A 373 11.28 -30.24 1.75
C SER A 373 11.37 -28.81 2.31
N ILE A 374 11.48 -28.65 3.63
CA ILE A 374 11.64 -27.36 4.33
C ILE A 374 12.72 -27.57 5.41
N PRO A 375 13.63 -26.61 5.64
CA PRO A 375 14.79 -26.83 6.50
C PRO A 375 14.44 -27.18 7.94
N ALA A 376 15.31 -28.00 8.55
CA ALA A 376 15.34 -28.26 9.99
C ALA A 376 15.49 -26.99 10.86
N SER A 377 15.74 -25.81 10.25
CA SER A 377 15.98 -24.52 10.94
C SER A 377 14.72 -23.67 11.17
N VAL A 378 13.56 -24.02 10.60
CA VAL A 378 12.29 -23.33 10.90
C VAL A 378 11.57 -24.11 11.99
N ALA A 379 11.99 -23.90 13.23
CA ALA A 379 11.34 -24.52 14.37
C ALA A 379 9.96 -23.86 14.58
N PRO A 380 8.83 -24.59 14.48
CA PRO A 380 7.51 -24.03 14.77
C PRO A 380 7.46 -23.49 16.20
N ARG A 381 7.07 -22.21 16.36
CA ARG A 381 7.07 -21.52 17.66
C ARG A 381 5.72 -21.58 18.35
N TYR A 382 4.64 -21.60 17.57
CA TYR A 382 3.27 -21.58 18.05
C TYR A 382 2.44 -22.70 17.41
N ALA A 383 1.46 -23.18 18.17
CA ALA A 383 0.33 -23.90 17.56
C ALA A 383 -0.44 -22.94 16.65
N VAL A 384 -1.18 -23.46 15.68
CA VAL A 384 -1.90 -22.66 14.67
C VAL A 384 -3.36 -23.08 14.63
N THR A 385 -4.27 -22.11 14.80
CA THR A 385 -5.70 -22.32 14.59
C THR A 385 -6.09 -21.85 13.20
N ASN A 386 -6.75 -22.72 12.45
CA ASN A 386 -7.11 -22.49 11.06
C ASN A 386 -8.61 -22.21 10.92
N TYR A 387 -8.95 -21.34 9.99
CA TYR A 387 -10.32 -20.96 9.65
C TYR A 387 -10.48 -20.92 8.12
N ARG A 388 -11.65 -21.34 7.65
CA ARG A 388 -12.15 -20.96 6.32
C ARG A 388 -12.90 -19.64 6.46
N LEU A 389 -12.40 -18.60 5.81
CA LEU A 389 -13.09 -17.32 5.70
C LEU A 389 -13.84 -17.26 4.36
N GLU A 390 -15.12 -16.89 4.38
CA GLU A 390 -15.95 -16.65 3.21
C GLU A 390 -16.21 -15.14 3.08
N TYR A 391 -15.99 -14.58 1.90
CA TYR A 391 -16.09 -13.15 1.62
C TYR A 391 -16.50 -12.88 0.16
N LEU A 392 -17.04 -11.70 -0.10
CA LEU A 392 -17.38 -11.28 -1.47
C LEU A 392 -16.18 -10.67 -2.18
N THR A 393 -16.04 -10.96 -3.46
CA THR A 393 -15.07 -10.38 -4.39
C THR A 393 -15.64 -10.37 -5.81
N THR A 394 -14.83 -10.12 -6.83
CA THR A 394 -15.27 -10.10 -8.24
C THR A 394 -14.65 -11.20 -9.09
N ASP A 395 -15.43 -11.81 -9.98
CA ASP A 395 -14.97 -12.76 -10.99
C ASP A 395 -14.22 -12.08 -12.16
N GLY A 396 -13.79 -12.86 -13.16
CA GLY A 396 -13.10 -12.36 -14.35
C GLY A 396 -13.90 -11.38 -15.21
N ASN A 397 -15.22 -11.32 -15.03
CA ASN A 397 -16.12 -10.38 -15.72
C ASN A 397 -16.51 -9.19 -14.83
N GLY A 398 -15.91 -9.05 -13.65
CA GLY A 398 -16.24 -8.00 -12.68
C GLY A 398 -17.56 -8.22 -11.94
N ARG A 399 -18.14 -9.42 -11.98
CA ARG A 399 -19.38 -9.75 -11.24
C ARG A 399 -19.03 -10.15 -9.83
N GLU A 400 -19.85 -9.70 -8.88
CA GLU A 400 -19.70 -10.08 -7.47
C GLU A 400 -19.96 -11.58 -7.28
N VAL A 401 -19.05 -12.23 -6.55
CA VAL A 401 -19.09 -13.67 -6.24
C VAL A 401 -18.61 -13.94 -4.82
N LEU A 402 -19.09 -15.03 -4.23
CA LEU A 402 -18.59 -15.54 -2.96
C LEU A 402 -17.29 -16.31 -3.21
N ALA A 403 -16.21 -15.91 -2.56
CA ALA A 403 -14.93 -16.62 -2.54
C ALA A 403 -14.60 -17.10 -1.12
N SER A 404 -13.58 -17.94 -0.99
CA SER A 404 -13.04 -18.36 0.31
C SER A 404 -11.53 -18.24 0.40
N ALA A 405 -11.05 -18.31 1.64
CA ALA A 405 -9.65 -18.23 1.99
C ALA A 405 -9.35 -19.09 3.22
N LEU A 406 -8.12 -19.58 3.32
CA LEU A 406 -7.54 -20.06 4.57
C LEU A 406 -7.02 -18.86 5.37
N VAL A 407 -7.41 -18.80 6.65
CA VAL A 407 -6.83 -17.89 7.63
C VAL A 407 -6.21 -18.70 8.75
N SER A 408 -4.90 -18.58 8.90
CA SER A 408 -4.10 -19.30 9.90
C SER A 408 -3.59 -18.33 10.96
N VAL A 409 -3.97 -18.57 12.22
CA VAL A 409 -3.70 -17.67 13.35
C VAL A 409 -2.82 -18.37 14.38
N PRO A 410 -1.68 -17.77 14.79
CA PRO A 410 -0.81 -18.34 15.80
C PRO A 410 -1.46 -18.25 17.18
N VAL A 411 -1.37 -19.33 17.95
CA VAL A 411 -1.83 -19.38 19.35
C VAL A 411 -0.76 -18.75 20.24
N LYS A 412 -0.87 -17.43 20.43
CA LYS A 412 0.01 -16.63 21.29
C LYS A 412 -0.62 -16.33 22.66
N PRO A 413 0.17 -15.90 23.66
CA PRO A 413 -0.36 -15.36 24.91
C PRO A 413 -1.41 -14.27 24.66
N ALA A 414 -2.41 -14.17 25.53
CA ALA A 414 -3.48 -13.19 25.40
C ALA A 414 -2.92 -11.75 25.30
N GLY A 415 -3.41 -10.99 24.32
CA GLY A 415 -2.97 -9.62 24.05
C GLY A 415 -1.70 -9.48 23.20
N ALA A 416 -1.01 -10.58 22.87
CA ALA A 416 0.12 -10.53 21.95
C ALA A 416 -0.35 -10.19 20.53
N LEU A 417 0.41 -9.32 19.86
CA LEU A 417 0.15 -8.91 18.48
C LEU A 417 0.83 -9.85 17.49
N SER A 418 0.47 -9.73 16.21
CA SER A 418 1.13 -10.44 15.12
C SER A 418 1.10 -9.60 13.84
N PRO A 419 2.14 -9.70 12.99
CA PRO A 419 2.09 -9.17 11.64
C PRO A 419 1.17 -10.00 10.76
N VAL A 420 0.66 -9.40 9.68
CA VAL A 420 -0.17 -10.05 8.67
C VAL A 420 0.66 -10.41 7.45
N LEU A 421 0.53 -11.63 6.97
CA LEU A 421 1.10 -12.09 5.71
C LEU A 421 -0.03 -12.51 4.76
N GLY A 422 -0.19 -11.78 3.65
CA GLY A 422 -0.95 -12.27 2.49
C GLY A 422 -0.07 -13.24 1.71
N TYR A 423 -0.46 -14.52 1.68
CA TYR A 423 0.20 -15.56 0.91
C TYR A 423 -0.64 -15.96 -0.31
N GLN A 424 -0.02 -15.96 -1.48
CA GLN A 424 -0.66 -16.30 -2.75
C GLN A 424 -0.05 -17.63 -3.26
N HIS A 425 -0.90 -18.65 -3.44
CA HIS A 425 -0.48 -19.95 -3.94
C HIS A 425 -0.20 -19.92 -5.45
N GLY A 426 0.65 -20.85 -5.90
CA GLY A 426 0.91 -21.10 -7.32
C GLY A 426 -0.25 -21.84 -7.99
N THR A 427 -0.09 -22.17 -9.27
CA THR A 427 -1.12 -22.88 -10.04
C THR A 427 -1.48 -24.21 -9.38
N ILE A 428 -2.75 -24.37 -9.01
CA ILE A 428 -3.34 -25.64 -8.57
C ILE A 428 -4.43 -26.06 -9.55
N THR A 429 -4.63 -27.35 -9.77
CA THR A 429 -5.59 -27.84 -10.78
C THR A 429 -6.75 -28.61 -10.18
N ARG A 430 -6.73 -28.78 -8.85
CA ARG A 430 -7.75 -29.46 -8.08
C ARG A 430 -8.27 -28.56 -6.98
N ASP A 431 -9.58 -28.50 -6.83
CA ASP A 431 -10.25 -27.78 -5.75
C ASP A 431 -9.89 -28.31 -4.35
N ALA A 432 -9.56 -29.60 -4.24
CA ALA A 432 -9.08 -30.20 -2.99
C ALA A 432 -7.71 -29.65 -2.53
N ASP A 433 -6.95 -29.03 -3.43
CA ASP A 433 -5.65 -28.43 -3.14
C ASP A 433 -5.77 -26.93 -2.80
N ALA A 434 -6.99 -26.36 -2.86
CA ALA A 434 -7.22 -24.98 -2.46
C ALA A 434 -6.88 -24.78 -0.97
N PRO A 435 -6.22 -23.67 -0.57
CA PRO A 435 -5.79 -23.43 0.81
C PRO A 435 -6.84 -23.76 1.88
N SER A 436 -8.08 -23.30 1.70
CA SER A 436 -9.14 -23.50 2.71
C SER A 436 -9.73 -24.91 2.73
N ASN A 437 -9.49 -25.72 1.68
CA ASN A 437 -9.79 -27.15 1.63
C ASN A 437 -8.61 -28.02 2.11
N HIS A 438 -7.42 -27.44 2.20
CA HIS A 438 -6.16 -28.14 2.44
C HIS A 438 -5.36 -27.58 3.63
N ALA A 439 -6.00 -27.30 4.76
CA ALA A 439 -5.32 -26.75 5.94
C ALA A 439 -4.44 -27.78 6.69
N GLN A 440 -3.30 -28.17 6.12
CA GLN A 440 -2.41 -29.21 6.65
C GLN A 440 -1.13 -28.65 7.30
N ALA A 441 -0.50 -29.46 8.14
CA ALA A 441 0.65 -29.07 8.96
C ALA A 441 1.90 -28.66 8.15
N SER A 442 2.10 -29.25 6.97
CA SER A 442 3.20 -28.91 6.06
C SER A 442 2.92 -27.73 5.15
N GLU A 443 1.68 -27.23 5.13
CA GLU A 443 1.33 -26.14 4.21
C GLU A 443 2.06 -24.86 4.59
N PRO A 444 2.56 -24.09 3.59
CA PRO A 444 3.33 -22.92 3.89
C PRO A 444 2.57 -21.86 4.70
N THR A 445 1.25 -21.79 4.54
CA THR A 445 0.37 -20.92 5.33
C THR A 445 0.43 -21.25 6.81
N VAL A 446 0.34 -22.54 7.16
CA VAL A 446 0.41 -23.04 8.53
C VAL A 446 1.83 -22.92 9.08
N VAL A 447 2.85 -23.23 8.28
CA VAL A 447 4.25 -23.10 8.68
C VAL A 447 4.60 -21.64 8.99
N MET A 448 4.23 -20.70 8.12
CA MET A 448 4.45 -19.27 8.36
C MET A 448 3.64 -18.77 9.56
N ALA A 449 2.41 -19.25 9.75
CA ALA A 449 1.64 -18.90 10.93
C ALA A 449 2.32 -19.39 12.21
N SER A 450 2.91 -20.58 12.20
CA SER A 450 3.66 -21.12 13.35
C SER A 450 4.87 -20.27 13.75
N GLN A 451 5.38 -19.41 12.86
CA GLN A 451 6.45 -18.47 13.14
C GLN A 451 5.97 -17.16 13.79
N GLY A 452 4.66 -16.97 13.90
CA GLY A 452 4.06 -15.82 14.56
C GLY A 452 3.28 -14.86 13.67
N TYR A 453 3.12 -15.16 12.38
CA TYR A 453 2.32 -14.35 11.45
C TYR A 453 0.84 -14.76 11.50
N ILE A 454 -0.07 -13.80 11.33
CA ILE A 454 -1.43 -14.11 10.88
C ILE A 454 -1.36 -14.25 9.36
N VAL A 455 -1.64 -15.44 8.83
CA VAL A 455 -1.49 -15.71 7.38
C VAL A 455 -2.85 -15.78 6.72
N LEU A 456 -3.01 -15.06 5.60
CA LEU A 456 -4.21 -14.98 4.79
C LEU A 456 -3.90 -15.53 3.40
N ALA A 457 -4.58 -16.59 2.98
CA ALA A 457 -4.39 -17.20 1.66
C ALA A 457 -5.74 -17.43 0.99
N ALA A 458 -6.04 -16.60 -0.02
CA ALA A 458 -7.23 -16.78 -0.84
C ALA A 458 -7.16 -18.09 -1.62
N ASP A 459 -8.31 -18.74 -1.81
CA ASP A 459 -8.44 -19.90 -2.69
C ASP A 459 -8.41 -19.52 -4.17
N TYR A 460 -8.57 -18.23 -4.47
CA TYR A 460 -8.94 -17.67 -5.77
C TYR A 460 -10.38 -18.01 -6.20
N VAL A 461 -10.91 -17.21 -7.13
CA VAL A 461 -12.18 -17.51 -7.79
C VAL A 461 -12.02 -18.79 -8.62
N GLY A 462 -13.01 -19.66 -8.58
CA GLY A 462 -13.04 -20.99 -9.21
C GLY A 462 -12.76 -22.15 -8.25
N TYR A 463 -12.34 -21.85 -7.02
CA TYR A 463 -12.03 -22.82 -5.97
C TYR A 463 -12.85 -22.58 -4.69
N GLY A 464 -12.85 -23.56 -3.79
CA GLY A 464 -13.49 -23.48 -2.49
C GLY A 464 -14.97 -23.12 -2.60
N SER A 465 -15.37 -22.01 -1.99
CA SER A 465 -16.76 -21.55 -1.97
C SER A 465 -17.24 -21.00 -3.32
N SER A 466 -16.31 -20.78 -4.26
CA SER A 466 -16.58 -20.35 -5.64
C SER A 466 -16.45 -21.49 -6.66
N LYS A 467 -16.31 -22.74 -6.22
CA LYS A 467 -16.15 -23.90 -7.10
C LYS A 467 -17.29 -23.96 -8.12
N GLY A 468 -16.92 -24.22 -9.38
CA GLY A 468 -17.84 -24.28 -10.51
C GLY A 468 -17.86 -23.02 -11.37
N LEU A 469 -17.24 -21.93 -10.91
CA LEU A 469 -16.90 -20.78 -11.74
C LEU A 469 -15.53 -20.99 -12.42
N PRO A 470 -15.29 -20.39 -13.60
CA PRO A 470 -13.96 -20.37 -14.20
C PRO A 470 -12.99 -19.53 -13.36
N HIS A 471 -11.81 -20.09 -13.10
CA HIS A 471 -10.71 -19.39 -12.47
C HIS A 471 -10.09 -18.35 -13.43
N PRO A 472 -10.10 -17.03 -13.08
CA PRO A 472 -9.54 -15.95 -13.91
C PRO A 472 -8.01 -15.97 -13.97
N TYR A 473 -7.45 -16.94 -14.70
CA TYR A 473 -6.02 -17.21 -14.70
C TYR A 473 -5.23 -16.12 -15.43
N LEU A 474 -4.24 -15.54 -14.73
CA LEU A 474 -3.38 -14.46 -15.24
C LEU A 474 -4.15 -13.24 -15.76
N MET A 475 -5.24 -12.90 -15.07
CA MET A 475 -6.02 -11.69 -15.28
C MET A 475 -5.81 -10.71 -14.13
N ALA A 476 -5.23 -9.55 -14.43
CA ALA A 476 -4.66 -8.66 -13.43
C ALA A 476 -5.68 -8.11 -12.43
N ALA A 477 -6.85 -7.68 -12.91
CA ALA A 477 -7.90 -7.11 -12.06
C ALA A 477 -8.49 -8.13 -11.06
N PRO A 478 -9.00 -9.31 -11.49
CA PRO A 478 -9.54 -10.30 -10.55
C PRO A 478 -8.45 -10.92 -9.64
N SER A 479 -7.21 -11.10 -10.12
CA SER A 479 -6.10 -11.54 -9.26
C SER A 479 -5.76 -10.54 -8.16
N ALA A 480 -5.86 -9.23 -8.44
CA ALA A 480 -5.71 -8.21 -7.41
C ALA A 480 -6.90 -8.19 -6.45
N ALA A 481 -8.13 -8.19 -6.98
CA ALA A 481 -9.37 -8.07 -6.22
C ALA A 481 -9.50 -9.17 -5.15
N VAL A 482 -9.24 -10.43 -5.52
CA VAL A 482 -9.37 -11.55 -4.58
C VAL A 482 -8.44 -11.43 -3.37
N VAL A 483 -7.30 -10.76 -3.52
CA VAL A 483 -6.38 -10.48 -2.41
C VAL A 483 -6.80 -9.22 -1.64
N THR A 484 -7.09 -8.12 -2.32
CA THR A 484 -7.44 -6.86 -1.66
C THR A 484 -8.74 -6.98 -0.87
N ASP A 485 -9.73 -7.68 -1.41
CA ASP A 485 -11.02 -7.90 -0.76
C ASP A 485 -10.89 -8.83 0.44
N LEU A 486 -10.03 -9.86 0.33
CA LEU A 486 -9.68 -10.71 1.47
C LEU A 486 -9.03 -9.91 2.60
N LEU A 487 -8.14 -8.96 2.30
CA LEU A 487 -7.52 -8.12 3.33
C LEU A 487 -8.57 -7.29 4.09
N VAL A 488 -9.57 -6.77 3.39
CA VAL A 488 -10.70 -6.03 3.98
C VAL A 488 -11.55 -6.94 4.86
N ALA A 489 -12.03 -8.06 4.31
CA ALA A 489 -12.88 -9.01 5.02
C ALA A 489 -12.19 -9.60 6.25
N ALA A 490 -10.92 -9.99 6.10
CA ALA A 490 -10.13 -10.55 7.19
C ALA A 490 -9.82 -9.49 8.26
N LYS A 491 -9.64 -8.22 7.91
CA LYS A 491 -9.48 -7.15 8.91
C LYS A 491 -10.75 -7.01 9.76
N TYR A 492 -11.91 -6.92 9.12
CA TYR A 492 -13.20 -6.86 9.83
C TYR A 492 -13.40 -8.07 10.75
N TRP A 493 -13.20 -9.29 10.23
CA TRP A 493 -13.36 -10.53 11.01
C TRP A 493 -12.40 -10.58 12.20
N ARG A 494 -11.12 -10.21 12.02
CA ARG A 494 -10.12 -10.22 13.09
C ARG A 494 -10.47 -9.23 14.19
N GLN A 495 -10.86 -8.00 13.82
CA GLN A 495 -11.26 -6.98 14.79
C GLN A 495 -12.50 -7.40 15.59
N THR A 496 -13.53 -7.92 14.93
CA THR A 496 -14.76 -8.40 15.59
C THR A 496 -14.55 -9.67 16.43
N SER A 497 -13.53 -10.47 16.11
CA SER A 497 -13.17 -11.69 16.84
C SER A 497 -12.10 -11.46 17.92
N GLY A 498 -11.65 -10.22 18.14
CA GLY A 498 -10.60 -9.90 19.12
C GLY A 498 -9.19 -10.38 18.75
N ILE A 499 -8.95 -10.72 17.48
CA ILE A 499 -7.64 -11.11 16.97
C ILE A 499 -6.91 -9.83 16.53
N ARG A 500 -5.94 -9.38 17.33
CA ARG A 500 -5.22 -8.13 17.07
C ARG A 500 -3.97 -8.36 16.22
N ASP A 501 -3.68 -7.41 15.34
CA ASP A 501 -2.44 -7.34 14.56
C ASP A 501 -1.60 -6.12 14.94
N ASN A 502 -0.34 -6.10 14.54
CA ASN A 502 0.59 -4.99 14.77
C ASN A 502 0.64 -3.99 13.60
N LYS A 503 -0.34 -4.03 12.71
CA LYS A 503 -0.50 -3.19 11.52
C LYS A 503 0.57 -3.39 10.44
N GLN A 504 1.51 -4.32 10.59
CA GLN A 504 2.42 -4.71 9.50
C GLN A 504 1.72 -5.69 8.56
N LEU A 505 1.75 -5.38 7.26
CA LEU A 505 1.28 -6.23 6.17
C LEU A 505 2.46 -6.60 5.26
N PHE A 506 2.60 -7.87 4.99
CA PHE A 506 3.54 -8.43 4.02
C PHE A 506 2.76 -9.18 2.94
N LEU A 507 3.27 -9.16 1.71
CA LEU A 507 2.71 -9.97 0.62
C LEU A 507 3.78 -10.88 0.02
N ALA A 508 3.43 -12.13 -0.26
CA ALA A 508 4.34 -13.11 -0.85
C ALA A 508 3.59 -14.17 -1.65
N GLY A 509 4.25 -14.71 -2.66
CA GLY A 509 3.72 -15.80 -3.46
C GLY A 509 4.71 -16.25 -4.51
N TYR A 510 4.51 -17.46 -5.02
CA TYR A 510 5.41 -18.09 -6.01
C TYR A 510 4.64 -18.53 -7.26
N SER A 511 5.26 -18.47 -8.44
CA SER A 511 4.66 -18.83 -9.73
C SER A 511 3.44 -17.93 -10.04
N GLU A 512 2.26 -18.51 -10.31
CA GLU A 512 1.00 -17.75 -10.36
C GLU A 512 0.81 -16.88 -9.11
N GLY A 513 1.17 -17.39 -7.93
CA GLY A 513 1.10 -16.63 -6.69
C GLY A 513 2.03 -15.42 -6.67
N GLY A 514 3.18 -15.50 -7.34
CA GLY A 514 4.08 -14.36 -7.54
C GLY A 514 3.44 -13.29 -8.43
N TYR A 515 2.76 -13.71 -9.49
CA TYR A 515 1.95 -12.84 -10.34
C TYR A 515 0.82 -12.15 -9.57
N THR A 516 0.03 -12.92 -8.81
CA THR A 516 -1.07 -12.41 -7.99
C THR A 516 -0.56 -11.46 -6.90
N THR A 517 0.58 -11.76 -6.28
CA THR A 517 1.27 -10.88 -5.33
C THR A 517 1.62 -9.53 -5.97
N MET A 518 2.15 -9.54 -7.20
CA MET A 518 2.47 -8.32 -7.94
C MET A 518 1.21 -7.51 -8.30
N ALA A 519 0.15 -8.19 -8.75
CA ALA A 519 -1.14 -7.59 -9.09
C ALA A 519 -1.76 -6.89 -7.88
N ALA A 520 -1.83 -7.60 -6.75
CA ALA A 520 -2.33 -7.08 -5.48
C ALA A 520 -1.49 -5.90 -5.00
N SER A 521 -0.16 -6.02 -5.03
CA SER A 521 0.75 -4.94 -4.63
C SER A 521 0.56 -3.66 -5.47
N ARG A 522 0.40 -3.81 -6.79
CA ARG A 522 0.08 -2.68 -7.68
C ARG A 522 -1.26 -2.01 -7.30
N ALA A 523 -2.28 -2.82 -6.99
CA ALA A 523 -3.59 -2.31 -6.58
C ALA A 523 -3.56 -1.62 -5.21
N LEU A 524 -2.77 -2.16 -4.26
CA LEU A 524 -2.55 -1.53 -2.96
C LEU A 524 -1.79 -0.20 -3.10
N ASN A 525 -0.89 -0.09 -4.07
CA ASN A 525 -0.13 1.14 -4.31
C ASN A 525 -0.97 2.29 -4.92
N ALA A 526 -2.23 2.03 -5.30
CA ALA A 526 -3.13 3.08 -5.78
C ALA A 526 -3.51 4.04 -4.64
N ALA A 527 -3.60 5.35 -4.94
CA ALA A 527 -3.69 6.45 -3.96
C ALA A 527 -4.84 6.34 -2.93
N ASN A 528 -5.84 5.49 -3.14
CA ASN A 528 -7.03 5.36 -2.30
C ASN A 528 -7.10 4.05 -1.50
N ASN A 529 -6.08 3.19 -1.54
CA ASN A 529 -6.14 1.92 -0.80
C ASN A 529 -5.68 2.09 0.66
N THR A 530 -6.57 1.79 1.60
CA THR A 530 -6.31 1.94 3.05
C THR A 530 -5.25 0.97 3.59
N HIS A 531 -5.05 -0.18 2.94
CA HIS A 531 -4.03 -1.16 3.34
C HIS A 531 -2.62 -0.78 2.89
N SER A 532 -2.47 0.20 1.99
CA SER A 532 -1.16 0.69 1.52
C SER A 532 -0.25 1.15 2.67
N LYS A 533 -0.84 1.77 3.71
CA LYS A 533 -0.13 2.28 4.89
C LYS A 533 0.44 1.18 5.79
N SER A 534 -0.18 0.00 5.75
CA SER A 534 0.28 -1.17 6.50
C SER A 534 1.33 -1.97 5.74
N LEU A 535 1.44 -1.79 4.42
CA LEU A 535 2.32 -2.62 3.58
C LEU A 535 3.80 -2.32 3.87
N VAL A 536 4.54 -3.32 4.32
CA VAL A 536 5.96 -3.19 4.72
C VAL A 536 6.88 -3.72 3.63
N ALA A 537 6.61 -4.92 3.12
CA ALA A 537 7.41 -5.53 2.05
C ALA A 537 6.61 -6.53 1.21
N VAL A 538 7.07 -6.72 -0.02
CA VAL A 538 6.45 -7.57 -1.04
C VAL A 538 7.51 -8.47 -1.65
N VAL A 539 7.28 -9.79 -1.65
CA VAL A 539 8.28 -10.80 -2.03
C VAL A 539 7.72 -11.75 -3.09
N PRO A 540 7.59 -11.32 -4.36
CA PRO A 540 7.07 -12.16 -5.43
C PRO A 540 8.17 -13.07 -6.02
N GLY A 541 7.88 -14.36 -6.12
CA GLY A 541 8.81 -15.37 -6.63
C GLY A 541 8.34 -15.98 -7.96
N GLY A 542 9.24 -16.11 -8.94
CA GLY A 542 9.02 -16.89 -10.17
C GLY A 542 7.74 -16.56 -10.95
N GLY A 543 7.24 -15.33 -10.90
CA GLY A 543 5.95 -14.95 -11.48
C GLY A 543 6.01 -14.43 -12.93
N PRO A 544 5.00 -14.74 -13.78
CA PRO A 544 4.89 -14.19 -15.13
C PRO A 544 4.34 -12.74 -15.15
N TYR A 545 5.05 -11.79 -14.53
CA TYR A 545 4.61 -10.39 -14.42
C TYR A 545 4.38 -9.69 -15.77
N GLN A 546 5.19 -10.08 -16.77
CA GLN A 546 4.99 -9.78 -18.19
C GLN A 546 4.53 -11.05 -18.90
N VAL A 547 3.22 -11.32 -18.86
CA VAL A 547 2.64 -12.55 -19.37
C VAL A 547 2.99 -12.77 -20.85
N TYR A 548 2.97 -11.69 -21.65
CA TYR A 548 3.36 -11.75 -23.06
C TYR A 548 4.81 -12.23 -23.26
N VAL A 549 5.77 -11.73 -22.47
CA VAL A 549 7.19 -12.12 -22.58
C VAL A 549 7.37 -13.59 -22.24
N THR A 550 6.69 -14.08 -21.21
CA THR A 550 6.73 -15.51 -20.86
C THR A 550 6.20 -16.37 -22.01
N LEU A 551 5.07 -16.01 -22.61
CA LEU A 551 4.48 -16.75 -23.72
C LEU A 551 5.33 -16.70 -25.00
N ASP A 552 5.94 -15.56 -25.30
CA ASP A 552 6.84 -15.42 -26.46
C ASP A 552 8.09 -16.29 -26.32
N GLU A 553 8.69 -16.39 -25.12
CA GLU A 553 9.81 -17.29 -24.86
C GLU A 553 9.43 -18.76 -24.98
N ILE A 554 8.22 -19.15 -24.55
CA ILE A 554 7.71 -20.52 -24.76
C ILE A 554 7.57 -20.81 -26.26
N VAL A 555 6.98 -19.90 -27.04
CA VAL A 555 6.85 -20.03 -28.50
C VAL A 555 8.22 -20.12 -29.17
N LYS A 556 9.18 -19.32 -28.70
CA LYS A 556 10.56 -19.34 -29.19
C LYS A 556 11.24 -20.67 -28.91
N GLN A 557 11.12 -21.23 -27.70
CA GLN A 557 11.67 -22.56 -27.39
C GLN A 557 11.08 -23.65 -28.30
N ILE A 558 9.78 -23.60 -28.57
CA ILE A 558 9.13 -24.55 -29.51
C ILE A 558 9.68 -24.35 -30.93
N ARG A 559 9.88 -23.11 -31.36
CA ARG A 559 10.47 -22.78 -32.67
C ARG A 559 11.90 -23.28 -32.81
N ASP A 560 12.72 -23.13 -31.78
CA ASP A 560 14.11 -23.58 -31.79
C ASP A 560 14.21 -25.11 -31.87
N ARG A 561 13.25 -25.83 -31.27
CA ARG A 561 13.16 -27.31 -31.34
C ARG A 561 12.55 -27.80 -32.64
N ASN A 562 11.53 -27.11 -33.15
CA ASN A 562 10.85 -27.46 -34.39
C ASN A 562 10.43 -26.18 -35.14
N PRO A 563 11.26 -25.71 -36.09
CA PRO A 563 11.02 -24.46 -36.81
C PRO A 563 9.68 -24.42 -37.55
N PHE A 564 9.20 -25.59 -38.02
CA PHE A 564 7.93 -25.70 -38.72
C PHE A 564 6.74 -25.51 -37.77
N ILE A 565 6.75 -26.18 -36.62
CA ILE A 565 5.69 -26.01 -35.60
C ILE A 565 5.74 -24.60 -35.01
N GLY A 566 6.93 -24.09 -34.69
CA GLY A 566 7.11 -22.74 -34.16
C GLY A 566 6.57 -21.64 -35.08
N ALA A 567 6.71 -21.79 -36.40
CA ALA A 567 6.12 -20.85 -37.36
C ALA A 567 4.59 -20.87 -37.36
N LEU A 568 3.97 -22.03 -37.12
CA LEU A 568 2.53 -22.23 -37.14
C LEU A 568 1.82 -21.75 -35.87
N ILE A 569 2.53 -21.68 -34.74
CA ILE A 569 1.97 -21.26 -33.44
C ILE A 569 2.37 -19.82 -33.05
N THR A 570 3.04 -19.09 -33.94
CA THR A 570 3.41 -17.69 -33.68
C THR A 570 2.17 -16.79 -33.73
N PRO A 571 1.92 -15.92 -32.73
CA PRO A 571 0.76 -15.01 -32.69
C PRO A 571 0.49 -14.26 -34.00
N GLY A 572 1.55 -13.68 -34.58
CA GLY A 572 1.47 -12.94 -35.84
C GLY A 572 0.98 -13.76 -37.05
N PHE A 573 1.08 -15.09 -37.01
CA PHE A 573 0.51 -15.99 -38.02
C PHE A 573 -0.89 -16.49 -37.60
N LEU A 574 -1.04 -16.87 -36.33
CA LEU A 574 -2.30 -17.38 -35.76
C LEU A 574 -3.46 -16.39 -35.86
N LYS A 575 -3.20 -15.08 -35.81
CA LYS A 575 -4.24 -14.05 -35.97
C LYS A 575 -5.00 -14.11 -37.30
N TYR A 576 -4.40 -14.71 -38.34
CA TYR A 576 -5.02 -14.88 -39.65
C TYR A 576 -5.77 -16.21 -39.81
N LEU A 577 -5.74 -17.09 -38.79
CA LEU A 577 -6.48 -18.34 -38.80
C LEU A 577 -7.91 -18.15 -38.28
N SER A 578 -8.79 -19.08 -38.63
CA SER A 578 -10.18 -19.06 -38.17
C SER A 578 -10.28 -19.15 -36.64
N SER A 579 -11.34 -18.59 -36.05
CA SER A 579 -11.62 -18.70 -34.61
C SER A 579 -11.60 -20.15 -34.13
N ALA A 580 -12.23 -21.07 -34.87
CA ALA A 580 -12.23 -22.49 -34.55
C ALA A 580 -10.82 -23.11 -34.47
N THR A 581 -9.87 -22.64 -35.27
CA THR A 581 -8.47 -23.08 -35.20
C THR A 581 -7.78 -22.54 -33.95
N ARG A 582 -7.99 -21.26 -33.63
CA ARG A 582 -7.43 -20.65 -32.41
C ARG A 582 -8.00 -21.28 -31.15
N ASP A 583 -9.29 -21.59 -31.13
CA ASP A 583 -9.96 -22.27 -30.02
C ASP A 583 -9.38 -23.67 -29.77
N TRP A 584 -9.10 -24.41 -30.85
CA TRP A 584 -8.45 -25.72 -30.75
C TRP A 584 -7.02 -25.60 -30.21
N VAL A 585 -6.22 -24.66 -30.74
CA VAL A 585 -4.84 -24.42 -30.28
C VAL A 585 -4.82 -24.02 -28.80
N ARG A 586 -5.69 -23.08 -28.39
CA ARG A 586 -5.88 -22.67 -27.00
C ARG A 586 -6.18 -23.86 -26.10
N SER A 587 -7.14 -24.70 -26.50
CA SER A 587 -7.54 -25.87 -25.71
C SER A 587 -6.39 -26.86 -25.53
N GLU A 588 -5.54 -27.03 -26.55
CA GLU A 588 -4.39 -27.93 -26.48
C GLU A 588 -3.28 -27.38 -25.60
N ILE A 589 -2.98 -26.08 -25.70
CA ILE A 589 -2.01 -25.39 -24.82
C ILE A 589 -2.47 -25.50 -23.37
N MET A 590 -3.74 -25.22 -23.08
CA MET A 590 -4.29 -25.30 -21.71
C MET A 590 -4.19 -26.72 -21.14
N LYS A 591 -4.49 -27.76 -21.94
CA LYS A 591 -4.32 -29.16 -21.51
C LYS A 591 -2.88 -29.52 -21.18
N GLN A 592 -1.91 -28.93 -21.87
CA GLN A 592 -0.50 -29.19 -21.59
C GLN A 592 0.03 -28.40 -20.42
N MET A 593 -0.45 -27.18 -20.22
CA MET A 593 -0.09 -26.36 -19.07
C MET A 593 -0.66 -26.94 -17.77
N LEU A 594 -1.88 -27.46 -17.79
CA LEU A 594 -2.62 -27.87 -16.60
C LEU A 594 -2.70 -29.40 -16.40
N GLY A 595 -2.37 -30.19 -17.41
CA GLY A 595 -2.57 -31.64 -17.41
C GLY A 595 -4.03 -32.05 -17.66
N SER A 596 -4.28 -33.37 -17.67
CA SER A 596 -5.61 -33.95 -17.95
C SER A 596 -6.52 -34.07 -16.74
N ASP A 597 -5.95 -34.06 -15.53
CA ASP A 597 -6.64 -34.45 -14.29
C ASP A 597 -7.10 -33.22 -13.49
N THR A 598 -7.72 -32.25 -14.17
CA THR A 598 -8.23 -31.02 -13.55
C THR A 598 -9.73 -31.09 -13.26
N ASP A 599 -10.14 -30.66 -12.05
CA ASP A 599 -11.56 -30.50 -11.68
C ASP A 599 -11.98 -29.02 -11.58
N VAL A 600 -11.11 -28.11 -12.04
CA VAL A 600 -11.32 -26.66 -12.03
C VAL A 600 -11.30 -26.14 -13.47
N ALA A 601 -12.28 -25.30 -13.81
CA ALA A 601 -12.31 -24.64 -15.10
C ALA A 601 -11.40 -23.39 -15.06
N PHE A 602 -10.63 -23.15 -16.11
CA PHE A 602 -9.78 -21.98 -16.24
C PHE A 602 -10.33 -21.05 -17.32
N ASP A 603 -10.36 -19.75 -17.05
CA ASP A 603 -10.60 -18.71 -18.04
C ASP A 603 -9.29 -18.43 -18.81
N PRO A 604 -9.21 -18.75 -20.11
CA PRO A 604 -8.00 -18.62 -20.89
C PRO A 604 -7.90 -17.26 -21.61
N THR A 605 -8.60 -16.21 -21.18
CA THR A 605 -8.65 -14.91 -21.86
C THR A 605 -7.26 -14.33 -22.19
N PHE A 606 -6.28 -14.50 -21.29
CA PHE A 606 -4.90 -14.07 -21.56
C PHE A 606 -4.30 -14.76 -22.80
N LEU A 607 -4.60 -16.05 -22.99
CA LEU A 607 -4.13 -16.83 -24.12
C LEU A 607 -4.88 -16.45 -25.39
N ASP A 608 -6.18 -16.17 -25.32
CA ASP A 608 -6.93 -15.65 -26.46
C ASP A 608 -6.36 -14.33 -26.98
N ASN A 609 -6.04 -13.40 -26.08
CA ASN A 609 -5.40 -12.13 -26.42
C ASN A 609 -4.00 -12.34 -27.03
N PHE A 610 -3.22 -13.27 -26.48
CA PHE A 610 -1.91 -13.62 -27.01
C PHE A 610 -2.01 -14.23 -28.43
N LEU A 611 -2.88 -15.22 -28.65
CA LEU A 611 -3.05 -15.86 -29.96
C LEU A 611 -3.65 -14.92 -31.01
N ALA A 612 -4.34 -13.86 -30.56
CA ALA A 612 -4.85 -12.78 -31.41
C ALA A 612 -3.79 -11.70 -31.72
N ASP A 613 -2.59 -11.76 -31.12
CA ASP A 613 -1.55 -10.74 -31.25
C ASP A 613 -2.00 -9.36 -30.70
N ASP A 614 -2.90 -9.36 -29.71
CA ASP A 614 -3.44 -8.13 -29.09
C ASP A 614 -2.59 -7.70 -27.88
N VAL A 615 -1.45 -7.10 -28.18
CA VAL A 615 -0.50 -6.58 -27.18
C VAL A 615 -1.15 -5.55 -26.26
N ASN A 616 -2.10 -4.75 -26.76
CA ASN A 616 -2.76 -3.73 -25.96
C ASN A 616 -3.72 -4.35 -24.93
N ALA A 617 -4.45 -5.40 -25.31
CA ALA A 617 -5.27 -6.16 -24.37
C ALA A 617 -4.41 -6.88 -23.34
N MET A 618 -3.29 -7.49 -23.74
CA MET A 618 -2.34 -8.11 -22.82
C MET A 618 -1.79 -7.12 -21.79
N GLU A 619 -1.41 -5.92 -22.22
CA GLU A 619 -0.89 -4.89 -21.32
C GLU A 619 -1.93 -4.46 -20.28
N ARG A 620 -3.18 -4.24 -20.72
CA ARG A 620 -4.27 -3.80 -19.83
C ARG A 620 -4.80 -4.90 -18.91
N LEU A 621 -4.98 -6.11 -19.44
CA LEU A 621 -5.77 -7.16 -18.78
C LEU A 621 -4.89 -8.20 -18.07
N SER A 622 -3.65 -8.40 -18.49
CA SER A 622 -2.79 -9.48 -17.97
C SER A 622 -1.48 -8.98 -17.39
N ASN A 623 -0.83 -7.95 -17.93
CA ASN A 623 0.46 -7.51 -17.39
C ASN A 623 0.34 -6.74 -16.05
N VAL A 624 1.31 -6.98 -15.14
CA VAL A 624 1.31 -6.44 -13.76
C VAL A 624 2.62 -5.73 -13.37
N HIS A 625 3.48 -5.44 -14.34
CA HIS A 625 4.89 -5.09 -14.12
C HIS A 625 5.23 -3.59 -14.20
N ASP A 626 4.55 -2.80 -15.03
CA ASP A 626 4.94 -1.42 -15.34
C ASP A 626 4.33 -0.39 -14.38
N TRP A 627 4.92 -0.26 -13.19
CA TRP A 627 4.53 0.72 -12.18
C TRP A 627 5.67 0.95 -11.17
N LYS A 628 5.55 1.99 -10.35
CA LYS A 628 6.55 2.37 -9.34
C LYS A 628 6.15 1.87 -7.94
N PRO A 629 6.77 0.81 -7.39
CA PRO A 629 6.56 0.43 -6.00
C PRO A 629 7.01 1.52 -5.02
N THR A 630 6.24 1.70 -3.95
CA THR A 630 6.53 2.63 -2.83
C THR A 630 7.13 1.94 -1.62
N VAL A 631 7.06 0.60 -1.56
CA VAL A 631 7.58 -0.25 -0.48
C VAL A 631 8.63 -1.23 -1.01
N SER A 632 9.37 -1.87 -0.12
CA SER A 632 10.39 -2.87 -0.47
C SER A 632 9.80 -4.00 -1.30
N MET A 633 10.31 -4.18 -2.54
CA MET A 633 9.92 -5.18 -3.52
C MET A 633 11.10 -6.11 -3.81
N LYS A 634 11.03 -7.35 -3.34
CA LYS A 634 12.12 -8.33 -3.39
C LYS A 634 11.76 -9.50 -4.31
N LEU A 635 12.08 -9.36 -5.60
CA LEU A 635 11.83 -10.40 -6.59
C LEU A 635 12.83 -11.56 -6.42
N PHE A 636 12.38 -12.79 -6.62
CA PHE A 636 13.23 -13.98 -6.59
C PHE A 636 12.97 -14.88 -7.80
N HIS A 637 13.99 -15.34 -8.51
CA HIS A 637 13.80 -16.18 -9.71
C HIS A 637 15.05 -17.02 -10.04
N GLY A 638 14.85 -18.24 -10.55
CA GLY A 638 15.92 -19.07 -11.13
C GLY A 638 16.24 -18.74 -12.58
N ARG A 639 17.54 -18.72 -12.92
CA ARG A 639 18.02 -18.40 -14.27
C ARG A 639 17.74 -19.49 -15.30
N ASP A 640 17.57 -20.72 -14.85
CA ASP A 640 17.32 -21.88 -15.72
C ASP A 640 15.81 -22.10 -15.94
N ASP A 641 14.95 -21.26 -15.33
CA ASP A 641 13.50 -21.38 -15.43
C ASP A 641 13.00 -21.19 -16.88
N GLN A 642 12.45 -22.28 -17.42
CA GLN A 642 11.87 -22.33 -18.75
C GLN A 642 10.33 -22.31 -18.73
N LEU A 643 9.70 -22.52 -17.57
CA LEU A 643 8.23 -22.53 -17.42
C LEU A 643 7.72 -21.10 -17.27
N VAL A 644 8.37 -20.33 -16.40
CA VAL A 644 8.18 -18.90 -16.30
C VAL A 644 9.53 -18.26 -16.62
N SER A 645 9.60 -17.51 -17.73
CA SER A 645 10.91 -17.00 -18.15
C SER A 645 11.51 -16.06 -17.11
N TYR A 646 12.76 -16.30 -16.71
CA TYR A 646 13.56 -15.38 -15.90
C TYR A 646 13.57 -13.95 -16.47
N ARG A 647 13.44 -13.81 -17.81
CA ARG A 647 13.32 -12.51 -18.48
C ARG A 647 12.13 -11.67 -18.00
N SER A 648 11.04 -12.30 -17.59
CA SER A 648 9.87 -11.61 -17.01
C SER A 648 10.29 -10.81 -15.76
N SER A 649 11.07 -11.42 -14.85
CA SER A 649 11.58 -10.74 -13.66
C SER A 649 12.54 -9.60 -14.00
N VAL A 650 13.47 -9.84 -14.93
CA VAL A 650 14.45 -8.82 -15.36
C VAL A 650 13.75 -7.61 -15.95
N ALA A 651 12.85 -7.85 -16.90
CA ALA A 651 12.12 -6.79 -17.58
C ALA A 651 11.18 -6.03 -16.63
N THR A 652 10.63 -6.71 -15.61
CA THR A 652 9.85 -6.07 -14.54
C THR A 652 10.68 -5.13 -13.69
N LEU A 653 11.85 -5.58 -13.22
CA LEU A 653 12.75 -4.73 -12.46
C LEU A 653 13.20 -3.50 -13.27
N GLN A 654 13.51 -3.70 -14.55
CA GLN A 654 13.88 -2.61 -15.46
C GLN A 654 12.73 -1.60 -15.65
N ALA A 655 11.49 -2.08 -15.82
CA ALA A 655 10.33 -1.20 -15.92
C ALA A 655 10.13 -0.36 -14.65
N MET A 656 10.22 -0.98 -13.46
CA MET A 656 10.14 -0.26 -12.18
C MET A 656 11.24 0.80 -12.06
N GLN A 657 12.49 0.46 -12.41
CA GLN A 657 13.62 1.39 -12.38
C GLN A 657 13.43 2.55 -13.36
N ALA A 658 12.90 2.28 -14.57
CA ALA A 658 12.57 3.31 -15.55
C ALA A 658 11.47 4.28 -15.05
N ARG A 659 10.57 3.81 -14.17
CA ARG A 659 9.58 4.65 -13.46
C ARG A 659 10.17 5.38 -12.23
N GLY A 660 11.49 5.31 -12.03
CA GLY A 660 12.20 6.00 -10.97
C GLY A 660 12.18 5.28 -9.62
N THR A 661 11.96 3.96 -9.59
CA THR A 661 12.13 3.15 -8.37
C THR A 661 13.61 3.03 -8.01
N PRO A 662 14.02 3.44 -6.80
CA PRO A 662 15.40 3.26 -6.34
C PRO A 662 15.81 1.79 -6.23
N GLY A 663 17.08 1.47 -6.47
CA GLY A 663 17.59 0.09 -6.44
C GLY A 663 17.56 -0.59 -5.06
N ASN A 664 17.46 0.18 -3.97
CA ASN A 664 17.23 -0.36 -2.63
C ASN A 664 15.76 -0.73 -2.38
N VAL A 665 14.82 -0.13 -3.14
CA VAL A 665 13.38 -0.39 -3.06
C VAL A 665 13.02 -1.64 -3.86
N ALA A 666 13.46 -1.77 -5.11
CA ALA A 666 13.21 -2.97 -5.93
C ALA A 666 14.52 -3.68 -6.30
N SER A 667 14.57 -4.99 -6.07
CA SER A 667 15.72 -5.83 -6.40
C SER A 667 15.30 -7.23 -6.87
N LEU A 668 16.11 -7.85 -7.73
CA LEU A 668 15.96 -9.24 -8.17
C LEU A 668 17.09 -10.09 -7.60
N THR A 669 16.73 -11.16 -6.90
CA THR A 669 17.64 -12.15 -6.33
C THR A 669 17.59 -13.44 -7.14
N ASP A 670 18.77 -13.92 -7.52
CA ASP A 670 18.91 -15.17 -8.26
C ASP A 670 18.83 -16.36 -7.31
N CYS A 671 18.05 -17.36 -7.71
CA CYS A 671 18.03 -18.66 -7.06
C CYS A 671 19.38 -19.37 -7.27
N ASN A 672 19.90 -19.96 -6.21
CA ASN A 672 21.19 -20.64 -6.18
C ASN A 672 21.09 -22.16 -6.35
N ALA A 673 19.90 -22.72 -6.61
CA ALA A 673 19.73 -24.14 -6.90
C ALA A 673 20.46 -24.55 -8.19
N GLN A 674 20.70 -25.85 -8.34
CA GLN A 674 21.36 -26.43 -9.51
C GLN A 674 20.63 -27.72 -9.93
N PRO A 675 19.87 -27.72 -11.05
CA PRO A 675 19.54 -26.54 -11.88
C PRO A 675 18.67 -25.53 -11.13
N ALA A 676 18.77 -24.24 -11.49
CA ALA A 676 17.92 -23.17 -10.98
C ALA A 676 16.62 -23.07 -11.79
N ASP A 677 15.90 -24.19 -11.91
CA ASP A 677 14.64 -24.30 -12.64
C ASP A 677 13.42 -23.94 -11.75
N HIS A 678 12.23 -23.88 -12.35
CA HIS A 678 11.01 -23.41 -11.67
C HIS A 678 10.70 -24.17 -10.37
N LEU A 679 10.81 -25.49 -10.38
CA LEU A 679 10.46 -26.32 -9.22
C LEU A 679 11.63 -26.42 -8.24
N GLY A 680 12.87 -26.49 -8.76
CA GLY A 680 14.09 -26.51 -7.97
C GLY A 680 14.28 -25.23 -7.14
N CYS A 681 13.69 -24.13 -7.56
CA CYS A 681 13.76 -22.84 -6.85
C CYS A 681 12.65 -22.59 -5.83
N VAL A 682 11.66 -23.48 -5.69
CA VAL A 682 10.60 -23.35 -4.68
C VAL A 682 11.17 -23.40 -3.26
N ALA A 683 11.99 -24.41 -2.95
CA ALA A 683 12.62 -24.50 -1.63
C ALA A 683 13.52 -23.29 -1.34
N PRO A 684 14.51 -22.93 -2.20
CA PRO A 684 15.30 -21.68 -2.09
C PRO A 684 14.47 -20.41 -1.86
N TYR A 685 13.33 -20.28 -2.54
CA TYR A 685 12.43 -19.14 -2.36
C TYR A 685 11.91 -19.05 -0.93
N TRP A 686 11.58 -20.18 -0.28
CA TRP A 686 11.13 -20.17 1.11
C TRP A 686 12.21 -19.67 2.07
N TYR A 687 13.47 -20.05 1.87
CA TYR A 687 14.58 -19.50 2.67
C TYR A 687 14.71 -18.00 2.48
N PHE A 688 14.67 -17.55 1.23
CA PHE A 688 14.74 -16.14 0.90
C PHE A 688 13.58 -15.36 1.52
N LEU A 689 12.36 -15.86 1.40
CA LEU A 689 11.17 -15.24 1.97
C LEU A 689 11.31 -15.06 3.49
N LEU A 690 11.68 -16.12 4.20
CA LEU A 690 11.86 -16.07 5.65
C LEU A 690 12.92 -15.04 6.05
N ASP A 691 14.05 -14.99 5.37
CA ASP A 691 15.12 -14.00 5.61
C ASP A 691 14.61 -12.56 5.39
N GLN A 692 13.91 -12.32 4.28
CA GLN A 692 13.38 -10.99 3.97
C GLN A 692 12.29 -10.54 4.95
N LEU A 693 11.43 -11.45 5.43
CA LEU A 693 10.33 -11.08 6.32
C LEU A 693 10.77 -10.97 7.78
N THR A 694 11.55 -11.92 8.29
CA THR A 694 11.94 -11.96 9.72
C THR A 694 12.82 -10.79 10.16
N THR A 695 13.55 -10.18 9.22
CA THR A 695 14.34 -8.96 9.48
C THR A 695 13.49 -7.71 9.66
N LEU A 696 12.25 -7.70 9.15
CA LEU A 696 11.34 -6.54 9.15
C LEU A 696 10.15 -6.72 10.10
N ALA A 697 9.72 -7.96 10.32
CA ALA A 697 8.58 -8.30 11.14
C ALA A 697 8.87 -8.12 12.63
N LYS A 698 7.93 -7.50 13.33
CA LYS A 698 7.89 -7.36 14.78
C LYS A 698 6.85 -8.31 15.36
N ASP A 699 6.93 -8.53 16.67
CA ASP A 699 5.96 -9.33 17.43
C ASP A 699 5.81 -10.78 16.93
N LEU A 700 6.88 -11.37 16.40
CA LEU A 700 6.89 -12.77 15.97
C LEU A 700 6.86 -13.75 17.14
#